data_AF-A0A821DAW9-F1
#
_entry.id   AF-A0A821DAW9-F1
#
_cell.length_a   1.000
_cell.length_b   1.000
_cell.length_c   1.000
_cell.angle_alpha   90.00
_cell.angle_beta   90.00
_cell.angle_gamma   90.00
#
_symmetry.space_group_name_H-M   'P 1'
#
loop_
_entity.id
_entity.type
_entity.pdbx_description
1 polymer ?
#
loop_
_entity_poly.entity_id
_entity_poly.type
_entity_poly.pdbx_seq_one_letter_code
_entity_poly.pdbx_strand_id
1 'polypeptide(L)'
;MSREGSPRENPTDESASSINKNNYFILFYLLKFCDFSIHDLARQPLSAMDAGSVDTQVTPDAQTQEVLNSENELPTSIALDSIQMPPPPSESTQENMEGEEEGERGGDEQTIQIDQQDTQQEQTTTVNDNENQDIIEKPERDSPPRLPDTFYYDAEKIHAKPLTTNEKIFPENTLSMFRSYAYDCNKRGNLHILDNKTVMFVAACVIEIIDLSTGQHQYIQTTGGYSIGAVVVHPSRQYFAVGEKGDMPNIVIYEYPSLRPYRILKTGTQRSYAYLDFNTEGDLLASLGSSPDYMLTIWDWRDEKILLRSKASSQEVFKVSFSKDLKGHLTTSGIGHIKFWKMARTFTGLKLQGELGRFGRTEISDIEGYRELPDGKVISGTEWGNMLLWDGGLIQIEVCRKKGKPCHNGPIQQVLLNESDVFTVSEDGYIRVWDFETIDTAEATDEGSKMEMEPLNELRVGTDSKLMGIKRGVVDDMSLWFAQDARGNIWKIDLTFSKNSTDPEVLLSFTSGAVTSLDVSSVYHTFACSASNVIRIYNIFTQEVLSQKMFTTSVTSLKWLPTVFDEKSDGILAGFSDGIIRYFKLRSGIKPSGTEKKLEFDLRMIQVLKPHTKPVTFITLEVKNQWIATGSADGTVFFFNFTPKGLNPIGFVNVKEEITFMTWTPAQYDKTRLLVCLKNGVIHEYEGPGGIKFDTSTSYLLESQLPVRIFRFRSIKSRLRHEEELERKRKEEEERQRKLEEERRLRGIEKKEKEGERPTEQEEEEEQKEDDWKPYIPEIPSAALFAVYTSPDTFWLSMDDYDAGYLYHCQFSNKDDRFQYNPERQDTIVNTLPVPNTDLAHGDDIPLTSILIREKLNLIFVGLKNGFIRIYPYGGPQVFQSLDDYWTKGSHDTEYGIVTHLITSFDDRFALSGGADGNIFGYVVKGDLSIFQEQFEIPKMPAYTGETEPQDITDSKHYSIEEEKQKAEQDKMKKSAEGLKNEMRQRIEGLRGKFRRLLIENDQLPADLRIARQDFILDENIRQNFLAEIQDKIDLSAKELAWESERCNIALRKLEQWFVDPVAQDVVSVKSFDGKWEVSTFRTIELPNDFYSLQEELERQKNALLDKGKRKETVEVSDEKAGESREARTTDSKSSTTKLKGAKAMRVERLLRKMEERAKRRQKRKEEWAVLYQKKKPEGYDDPAEVGNIRYAKDNMGNYFLKTASDYVVPVEQRLTVLRALDRIMKIRFVVI
;
A
#
# COMPACT_ATOMS: atom_id res chain seq x y z
N MET A 1 -16.49 -47.54 -42.19
CA MET A 1 -16.35 -48.87 -41.54
C MET A 1 -16.18 -48.58 -40.05
N SER A 2 -17.29 -48.48 -39.32
CA SER A 2 -18.04 -49.57 -38.65
C SER A 2 -17.56 -49.66 -37.20
N ARG A 3 -18.24 -48.95 -36.28
CA ARG A 3 -19.37 -49.43 -35.42
C ARG A 3 -18.80 -50.30 -34.29
N GLU A 4 -19.13 -50.12 -33.02
CA GLU A 4 -20.43 -49.97 -32.34
C GLU A 4 -20.20 -49.19 -31.03
N GLY A 5 -21.13 -48.54 -30.33
CA GLY A 5 -22.57 -48.47 -30.40
C GLY A 5 -23.10 -47.98 -29.04
N SER A 6 -23.40 -46.67 -28.96
CA SER A 6 -24.67 -46.06 -28.48
C SER A 6 -25.26 -46.42 -27.08
N PRO A 7 -26.30 -45.72 -26.57
CA PRO A 7 -26.16 -44.73 -25.50
C PRO A 7 -27.22 -44.95 -24.38
N ARG A 8 -27.30 -44.05 -23.39
CA ARG A 8 -28.50 -43.92 -22.55
C ARG A 8 -28.94 -42.47 -22.43
N GLU A 9 -30.21 -42.26 -22.75
CA GLU A 9 -31.00 -41.05 -22.59
C GLU A 9 -31.63 -41.00 -21.18
N ASN A 10 -31.81 -39.75 -20.72
CA ASN A 10 -32.71 -39.20 -19.69
C ASN A 10 -34.18 -39.67 -19.88
N PRO A 11 -35.17 -39.44 -18.96
CA PRO A 11 -35.49 -38.18 -18.24
C PRO A 11 -36.06 -38.41 -16.81
N THR A 12 -36.47 -37.48 -15.94
CA THR A 12 -37.50 -36.41 -15.93
C THR A 12 -37.52 -35.88 -14.47
N ASP A 13 -37.42 -34.57 -14.19
CA ASP A 13 -38.48 -33.58 -13.92
C ASP A 13 -38.98 -33.43 -12.46
N GLU A 14 -39.15 -32.15 -12.06
CA GLU A 14 -39.98 -31.58 -10.97
C GLU A 14 -39.64 -31.90 -9.48
N SER A 15 -39.79 -31.02 -8.48
CA SER A 15 -40.14 -29.60 -8.33
C SER A 15 -39.99 -29.19 -6.83
N ALA A 16 -39.88 -27.87 -6.59
CA ALA A 16 -40.30 -27.11 -5.39
C ALA A 16 -39.63 -27.39 -4.00
N SER A 17 -38.89 -26.42 -3.45
CA SER A 17 -39.33 -25.39 -2.45
C SER A 17 -39.36 -25.97 -1.02
N SER A 18 -39.08 -25.28 0.09
CA SER A 18 -38.55 -23.96 0.44
C SER A 18 -38.46 -23.96 1.99
N ILE A 19 -37.78 -22.97 2.57
CA ILE A 19 -37.94 -22.44 3.94
C ILE A 19 -37.26 -23.24 5.08
N ASN A 20 -36.12 -22.76 5.61
CA ASN A 20 -35.95 -21.75 6.68
C ASN A 20 -36.23 -22.30 8.10
N LYS A 21 -35.20 -22.40 8.96
CA LYS A 21 -35.16 -21.78 10.30
C LYS A 21 -33.86 -22.09 11.06
N ASN A 22 -33.24 -21.01 11.52
CA ASN A 22 -31.98 -20.89 12.27
C ASN A 22 -32.11 -21.29 13.76
N ASN A 23 -30.92 -21.42 14.37
CA ASN A 23 -30.53 -21.48 15.79
C ASN A 23 -30.35 -22.93 16.30
N TYR A 24 -29.19 -23.38 16.79
CA TYR A 24 -28.15 -22.72 17.58
C TYR A 24 -26.76 -23.25 17.24
N PHE A 25 -25.79 -22.34 17.14
CA PHE A 25 -24.36 -22.64 17.31
C PHE A 25 -24.09 -22.74 18.81
N ILE A 26 -23.56 -23.86 19.28
CA ILE A 26 -22.58 -24.06 20.37
C ILE A 26 -22.36 -25.58 20.48
N LEU A 27 -21.11 -26.01 20.60
CA LEU A 27 -20.56 -27.38 20.65
C LEU A 27 -20.42 -28.14 19.31
N PHE A 28 -19.28 -27.94 18.64
CA PHE A 28 -18.65 -28.97 17.81
C PHE A 28 -17.12 -28.84 17.89
N TYR A 29 -16.56 -29.15 19.06
CA TYR A 29 -15.16 -29.58 19.21
C TYR A 29 -15.10 -30.53 20.41
N LEU A 30 -15.68 -31.72 20.23
CA LEU A 30 -15.53 -32.88 21.11
C LEU A 30 -16.08 -34.10 20.34
N LEU A 31 -15.30 -35.19 20.33
CA LEU A 31 -15.58 -36.54 19.81
C LEU A 31 -15.22 -36.83 18.35
N LYS A 32 -13.92 -37.07 18.11
CA LYS A 32 -13.44 -38.26 17.41
C LYS A 32 -11.96 -38.45 17.72
N PHE A 33 -11.65 -39.14 18.83
CA PHE A 33 -10.46 -39.96 19.05
C PHE A 33 -10.50 -40.46 20.49
N CYS A 34 -11.21 -41.56 20.71
CA CYS A 34 -10.94 -42.52 21.77
C CYS A 34 -11.66 -43.81 21.37
N ASP A 35 -10.91 -44.74 20.79
CA ASP A 35 -11.16 -46.18 20.84
C ASP A 35 -9.81 -46.84 20.57
N PHE A 36 -9.12 -47.28 21.62
CA PHE A 36 -8.73 -48.68 21.79
C PHE A 36 -8.04 -48.86 23.14
N SER A 37 -8.73 -49.61 24.00
CA SER A 37 -8.19 -50.23 25.22
C SER A 37 -7.37 -51.47 24.87
N ILE A 38 -6.40 -51.73 25.73
CA ILE A 38 -5.47 -52.84 25.76
C ILE A 38 -6.18 -54.10 26.28
N HIS A 39 -6.02 -55.24 25.62
CA HIS A 39 -5.84 -56.52 26.30
C HIS A 39 -5.20 -57.57 25.38
N ASP A 40 -4.25 -58.31 25.97
CA ASP A 40 -3.82 -59.68 25.63
C ASP A 40 -2.92 -59.89 24.38
N LEU A 41 -1.62 -60.18 24.61
CA LEU A 41 -1.16 -61.54 24.87
C LEU A 41 0.38 -61.67 24.83
N ALA A 42 0.87 -62.47 25.76
CA ALA A 42 2.24 -62.92 25.89
C ALA A 42 2.59 -64.08 24.93
N ARG A 43 3.91 -64.21 24.68
CA ARG A 43 4.70 -65.42 24.33
C ARG A 43 4.53 -66.09 22.95
N GLN A 44 5.57 -65.89 22.10
CA GLN A 44 6.51 -66.84 21.43
C GLN A 44 5.98 -68.14 20.75
N PRO A 45 6.72 -68.83 19.82
CA PRO A 45 7.97 -68.50 19.09
C PRO A 45 8.02 -68.88 17.56
N LEU A 46 9.10 -68.43 16.88
CA LEU A 46 9.88 -68.96 15.73
C LEU A 46 9.30 -69.86 14.59
N SER A 47 9.92 -69.66 13.40
CA SER A 47 10.00 -70.49 12.15
C SER A 47 8.89 -70.31 11.10
N ALA A 48 9.06 -70.52 9.80
CA ALA A 48 10.18 -70.48 8.84
C ALA A 48 9.55 -70.47 7.41
N MET A 49 10.35 -70.05 6.42
CA MET A 49 10.32 -70.40 4.99
C MET A 49 9.20 -69.93 4.03
N ASP A 50 9.65 -69.16 3.03
CA ASP A 50 9.41 -69.25 1.56
C ASP A 50 8.07 -69.75 1.00
N ALA A 51 7.44 -68.94 0.12
CA ALA A 51 7.56 -69.05 -1.34
C ALA A 51 6.58 -68.12 -2.08
N GLY A 52 7.02 -67.59 -3.24
CA GLY A 52 6.13 -67.26 -4.36
C GLY A 52 5.94 -65.78 -4.71
N SER A 53 6.74 -65.30 -5.67
CA SER A 53 6.49 -64.13 -6.55
C SER A 53 5.08 -64.17 -7.19
N VAL A 54 4.48 -63.05 -7.60
CA VAL A 54 4.61 -62.46 -8.96
C VAL A 54 3.84 -61.12 -9.08
N ASP A 55 4.46 -60.17 -9.79
CA ASP A 55 4.00 -59.03 -10.60
C ASP A 55 3.20 -57.81 -10.07
N THR A 56 3.90 -56.67 -10.15
CA THR A 56 3.53 -55.35 -10.70
C THR A 56 2.05 -54.94 -10.83
N GLN A 57 1.71 -53.78 -10.25
CA GLN A 57 1.61 -52.50 -10.98
C GLN A 57 1.44 -51.34 -9.97
N VAL A 58 2.27 -50.30 -10.10
CA VAL A 58 2.15 -49.01 -9.43
C VAL A 58 2.39 -47.94 -10.46
N THR A 59 1.56 -46.88 -10.43
CA THR A 59 1.90 -45.43 -10.52
C THR A 59 0.59 -44.62 -10.71
N PRO A 60 0.56 -43.29 -10.51
CA PRO A 60 0.89 -42.58 -9.27
C PRO A 60 -0.03 -41.35 -9.02
N ASP A 61 0.41 -40.48 -8.08
CA ASP A 61 0.09 -39.06 -7.86
C ASP A 61 -1.07 -38.72 -6.91
N ALA A 62 -0.73 -38.16 -5.75
CA ALA A 62 -0.64 -36.70 -5.58
C ALA A 62 -0.02 -36.36 -4.21
N GLN A 63 0.92 -35.43 -4.23
CA GLN A 63 1.68 -34.93 -3.09
C GLN A 63 0.85 -33.93 -2.28
N THR A 64 0.72 -34.19 -0.99
CA THR A 64 0.29 -33.24 0.03
C THR A 64 1.51 -32.51 0.57
N GLN A 65 1.52 -31.18 0.42
CA GLN A 65 2.28 -30.28 1.27
C GLN A 65 1.56 -30.20 2.63
N GLU A 66 2.27 -30.52 3.70
CA GLU A 66 1.91 -30.07 5.04
C GLU A 66 2.21 -28.58 5.16
N VAL A 67 1.15 -27.81 5.31
CA VAL A 67 1.07 -26.62 6.14
C VAL A 67 0.42 -27.06 7.45
N LEU A 68 0.75 -26.38 8.56
CA LEU A 68 -0.01 -26.16 9.81
C LEU A 68 0.97 -26.23 11.00
N ASN A 69 0.94 -25.40 12.03
CA ASN A 69 0.17 -24.19 12.34
C ASN A 69 0.72 -23.62 13.66
N SER A 70 0.69 -22.30 13.85
CA SER A 70 -0.26 -21.54 14.69
C SER A 70 0.18 -21.40 16.16
N GLU A 71 0.13 -20.15 16.67
CA GLU A 71 -0.75 -19.73 17.79
C GLU A 71 -0.15 -20.03 19.18
N ASN A 72 -0.38 -19.27 20.25
CA ASN A 72 -0.85 -17.92 20.52
C ASN A 72 -0.59 -17.70 22.03
N GLU A 73 -0.76 -16.47 22.50
CA GLU A 73 -1.08 -16.05 23.88
C GLU A 73 0.02 -15.81 24.95
N LEU A 74 -0.19 -14.65 25.58
CA LEU A 74 0.55 -13.98 26.66
C LEU A 74 0.36 -14.65 28.05
N PRO A 75 1.07 -14.19 29.10
CA PRO A 75 0.51 -13.10 29.92
C PRO A 75 1.51 -12.02 30.35
N THR A 76 0.91 -10.94 30.81
CA THR A 76 1.33 -9.54 30.97
C THR A 76 2.24 -9.25 32.19
N SER A 77 2.92 -8.09 32.11
CA SER A 77 3.24 -7.15 33.23
C SER A 77 4.59 -7.41 33.97
N ILE A 78 5.49 -6.48 34.37
CA ILE A 78 5.51 -5.01 34.67
C ILE A 78 6.97 -4.45 34.65
N ALA A 79 7.12 -3.22 34.12
CA ALA A 79 7.97 -2.04 34.47
C ALA A 79 9.52 -1.92 34.36
N LEU A 80 9.87 -0.62 34.21
CA LEU A 80 11.11 0.14 34.42
C LEU A 80 12.00 0.24 33.16
N ASP A 81 12.51 1.39 32.70
CA ASP A 81 12.61 2.72 33.30
C ASP A 81 12.97 3.75 32.22
N SER A 82 12.56 4.98 32.47
CA SER A 82 12.94 6.21 31.78
C SER A 82 14.45 6.50 31.85
N ILE A 83 15.06 6.86 30.72
CA ILE A 83 16.30 7.65 30.69
C ILE A 83 16.05 8.92 29.88
N GLN A 84 15.93 9.99 30.64
CA GLN A 84 15.88 11.38 30.24
C GLN A 84 17.32 11.88 30.05
N MET A 85 17.63 12.58 28.97
CA MET A 85 18.84 13.39 28.85
C MET A 85 18.50 14.88 28.78
N PRO A 86 19.36 15.75 29.33
CA PRO A 86 18.97 17.03 29.93
C PRO A 86 19.07 18.23 28.96
N PRO A 87 18.47 19.38 29.31
CA PRO A 87 18.58 20.62 28.54
C PRO A 87 19.91 21.34 28.82
N PRO A 88 20.45 22.14 27.88
CA PRO A 88 21.52 23.08 28.20
C PRO A 88 20.97 24.31 28.96
N PRO A 89 21.79 24.96 29.79
CA PRO A 89 21.33 25.80 30.89
C PRO A 89 21.05 27.24 30.47
N SER A 90 20.04 27.83 31.09
CA SER A 90 19.89 29.27 31.26
C SER A 90 20.39 29.65 32.65
N GLU A 91 21.36 30.57 32.74
CA GLU A 91 21.59 31.36 33.94
C GLU A 91 21.88 32.82 33.60
N SER A 92 21.10 33.68 34.23
CA SER A 92 21.08 35.14 34.25
C SER A 92 22.20 35.74 35.09
N THR A 93 22.69 36.95 34.77
CA THR A 93 22.83 38.05 35.77
C THR A 93 23.19 39.42 35.16
N GLN A 94 22.36 40.41 35.51
CA GLN A 94 22.62 41.78 36.01
C GLN A 94 23.43 42.83 35.21
N GLU A 95 22.68 43.88 34.82
CA GLU A 95 22.80 45.30 35.22
C GLU A 95 24.13 46.09 35.16
N ASN A 96 23.99 47.25 34.51
CA ASN A 96 24.51 48.60 34.81
C ASN A 96 25.68 49.20 34.00
N MET A 97 25.26 50.16 33.16
CA MET A 97 25.62 51.58 33.12
C MET A 97 26.93 52.08 32.48
N GLU A 98 26.74 53.24 31.81
CA GLU A 98 27.70 54.26 31.36
C GLU A 98 28.52 53.92 30.10
N GLY A 99 28.54 54.72 29.03
CA GLY A 99 27.98 56.04 28.72
C GLY A 99 28.65 56.58 27.44
N GLU A 100 27.94 57.46 26.73
CA GLU A 100 28.44 58.52 25.80
C GLU A 100 29.18 58.06 24.51
N GLU A 101 29.05 58.67 23.32
CA GLU A 101 28.35 59.83 22.76
C GLU A 101 28.51 59.74 21.22
N GLU A 102 27.52 60.28 20.46
CA GLU A 102 27.58 60.90 19.11
C GLU A 102 28.25 60.14 17.92
N GLY A 103 27.69 60.01 16.71
CA GLY A 103 26.49 60.55 16.06
C GLY A 103 26.55 60.30 14.53
N GLU A 104 25.38 60.34 13.88
CA GLU A 104 25.12 60.57 12.43
C GLU A 104 25.64 59.54 11.39
N ARG A 105 24.92 59.06 10.35
CA ARG A 105 23.63 59.27 9.64
C ARG A 105 23.37 57.97 8.84
N GLY A 106 22.17 57.37 8.83
CA GLY A 106 21.06 57.56 7.87
C GLY A 106 21.27 56.72 6.59
N GLY A 107 20.35 55.92 6.05
CA GLY A 107 18.94 55.52 6.19
C GLY A 107 18.68 54.50 5.05
N ASP A 108 17.56 53.85 4.78
CA ASP A 108 16.21 53.71 5.32
C ASP A 108 15.60 52.48 4.60
N GLU A 109 14.95 51.57 5.32
CA GLU A 109 13.92 50.69 4.76
C GLU A 109 12.62 50.94 5.52
N GLN A 110 11.61 51.41 4.80
CA GLN A 110 10.31 51.83 5.33
C GLN A 110 9.40 50.63 5.57
N THR A 111 9.05 50.41 6.83
CA THR A 111 7.87 49.64 7.27
C THR A 111 6.76 50.66 7.58
N ILE A 112 5.57 50.51 6.98
CA ILE A 112 4.41 51.34 7.31
C ILE A 112 3.48 50.54 8.24
N GLN A 113 3.46 50.91 9.52
CA GLN A 113 2.35 50.67 10.45
C GLN A 113 1.57 51.98 10.62
N ILE A 114 0.23 51.89 10.65
CA ILE A 114 -0.69 53.01 10.84
C ILE A 114 -1.05 53.08 12.32
N ASP A 115 -0.77 54.24 12.92
CA ASP A 115 -1.05 54.61 14.30
C ASP A 115 -2.55 54.76 14.61
N GLN A 116 -2.91 54.34 15.82
CA GLN A 116 -4.16 54.70 16.51
C GLN A 116 -3.94 56.00 17.30
N GLN A 117 -4.86 56.95 17.19
CA GLN A 117 -4.97 58.06 18.13
C GLN A 117 -6.39 58.16 18.69
N ASP A 118 -6.46 58.06 20.01
CA ASP A 118 -7.60 58.42 20.86
C ASP A 118 -7.81 59.94 20.91
N THR A 119 -9.06 60.38 20.98
CA THR A 119 -9.40 61.69 21.55
C THR A 119 -10.75 61.62 22.26
N GLN A 120 -10.74 61.94 23.55
CA GLN A 120 -11.90 62.11 24.42
C GLN A 120 -12.55 63.48 24.20
N GLN A 121 -13.88 63.57 24.30
CA GLN A 121 -14.59 64.73 24.88
C GLN A 121 -16.05 64.42 25.26
N GLU A 122 -16.56 65.22 26.20
CA GLU A 122 -17.57 64.92 27.22
C GLU A 122 -19.05 65.19 26.86
N GLN A 123 -19.91 64.40 27.53
CA GLN A 123 -21.22 64.70 28.17
C GLN A 123 -22.29 65.56 27.47
N THR A 124 -23.50 64.97 27.33
CA THR A 124 -24.72 65.44 28.04
C THR A 124 -25.84 64.40 28.01
N THR A 125 -26.58 64.34 29.13
CA THR A 125 -27.61 63.36 29.51
C THR A 125 -29.01 63.77 29.02
N THR A 126 -29.82 62.79 28.60
CA THR A 126 -31.28 62.73 28.89
C THR A 126 -31.79 61.29 28.77
N VAL A 127 -32.57 60.88 29.78
CA VAL A 127 -33.24 59.59 29.95
C VAL A 127 -34.54 59.54 29.15
N ASN A 128 -34.86 58.40 28.52
CA ASN A 128 -36.21 57.84 28.46
C ASN A 128 -36.20 56.40 27.92
N ASP A 129 -36.80 55.50 28.69
CA ASP A 129 -37.12 54.13 28.36
C ASP A 129 -38.28 54.07 27.35
N ASN A 130 -38.18 53.20 26.34
CA ASN A 130 -39.22 52.23 25.97
C ASN A 130 -38.78 51.35 24.79
N GLU A 131 -39.21 50.10 24.90
CA GLU A 131 -38.92 48.94 24.06
C GLU A 131 -39.45 49.05 22.62
N ASN A 132 -38.89 48.19 21.77
CA ASN A 132 -39.08 47.97 20.33
C ASN A 132 -38.22 48.86 19.42
N GLN A 133 -37.27 48.24 18.73
CA GLN A 133 -36.75 48.79 17.48
C GLN A 133 -36.27 47.73 16.50
N ASP A 134 -36.89 47.79 15.32
CA ASP A 134 -36.34 47.45 14.02
C ASP A 134 -34.89 47.91 13.87
N ILE A 135 -34.09 47.07 13.23
CA ILE A 135 -32.67 47.31 12.99
C ILE A 135 -32.54 48.36 11.89
N ILE A 136 -32.21 49.60 12.28
CA ILE A 136 -31.72 50.64 11.38
C ILE A 136 -30.21 50.44 11.20
N GLU A 137 -29.81 50.01 10.00
CA GLU A 137 -28.41 49.98 9.55
C GLU A 137 -27.80 51.38 9.64
N LYS A 138 -26.65 51.50 10.33
CA LYS A 138 -25.71 52.60 10.09
C LYS A 138 -24.77 52.18 8.94
N PRO A 139 -24.49 53.07 7.98
CA PRO A 139 -23.66 52.72 6.82
C PRO A 139 -22.20 52.58 7.26
N GLU A 140 -21.61 51.41 7.02
CA GLU A 140 -20.16 51.26 6.99
C GLU A 140 -19.59 52.18 5.89
N ARG A 141 -18.81 53.17 6.29
CA ARG A 141 -18.06 54.01 5.36
C ARG A 141 -16.83 53.24 4.87
N ASP A 142 -16.62 53.34 3.56
CA ASP A 142 -15.46 52.91 2.79
C ASP A 142 -15.27 51.40 2.59
N SER A 143 -16.33 50.72 2.13
CA SER A 143 -16.14 49.50 1.32
C SER A 143 -16.09 49.87 -0.18
N PRO A 144 -15.23 49.22 -0.98
CA PRO A 144 -15.18 49.48 -2.42
C PRO A 144 -16.57 49.28 -3.05
N PRO A 145 -16.93 50.07 -4.08
CA PRO A 145 -18.25 50.03 -4.68
C PRO A 145 -18.56 48.62 -5.17
N ARG A 146 -19.75 48.13 -4.80
CA ARG A 146 -20.28 46.84 -5.22
C ARG A 146 -20.28 46.76 -6.75
N LEU A 147 -19.73 45.68 -7.31
CA LEU A 147 -19.79 45.43 -8.75
C LEU A 147 -21.26 45.29 -9.18
N PRO A 148 -21.69 45.93 -10.28
CA PRO A 148 -23.04 45.77 -10.79
C PRO A 148 -23.36 44.30 -11.10
N ASP A 149 -24.60 43.87 -10.88
CA ASP A 149 -25.05 42.50 -11.24
C ASP A 149 -24.98 42.24 -12.75
N THR A 150 -24.88 43.28 -13.59
CA THR A 150 -24.71 43.16 -15.04
C THR A 150 -23.24 43.02 -15.48
N PHE A 151 -22.30 43.09 -14.55
CA PHE A 151 -20.87 42.95 -14.84
C PHE A 151 -20.47 41.49 -15.01
N TYR A 152 -19.72 41.20 -16.08
CA TYR A 152 -19.09 39.90 -16.37
C TYR A 152 -17.65 40.14 -16.77
N TYR A 153 -16.79 39.18 -16.44
CA TYR A 153 -15.40 39.16 -16.89
C TYR A 153 -15.31 38.66 -18.33
N ASP A 154 -14.30 39.14 -19.03
CA ASP A 154 -13.99 38.74 -20.40
C ASP A 154 -13.24 37.40 -20.38
N ALA A 155 -13.91 36.34 -20.83
CA ALA A 155 -13.39 34.97 -20.79
C ALA A 155 -12.03 34.84 -21.50
N GLU A 156 -11.84 35.50 -22.65
CA GLU A 156 -10.60 35.42 -23.44
C GLU A 156 -9.41 36.07 -22.74
N LYS A 157 -9.66 37.02 -21.84
CA LYS A 157 -8.60 37.70 -21.08
C LYS A 157 -8.20 36.97 -19.80
N ILE A 158 -9.08 36.13 -19.27
CA ILE A 158 -8.84 35.44 -18.00
C ILE A 158 -8.39 34.00 -18.18
N HIS A 159 -8.72 33.35 -19.30
CA HIS A 159 -8.27 31.98 -19.55
C HIS A 159 -6.75 31.90 -19.67
N ALA A 160 -6.17 30.83 -19.13
CA ALA A 160 -4.75 30.61 -19.20
C ALA A 160 -4.30 30.35 -20.64
N LYS A 161 -3.49 31.26 -21.16
CA LYS A 161 -2.81 31.11 -22.44
C LYS A 161 -1.55 30.27 -22.28
N PRO A 162 -1.12 29.52 -23.32
CA PRO A 162 0.17 28.87 -23.27
C PRO A 162 1.29 29.90 -23.17
N LEU A 163 2.27 29.62 -22.32
CA LEU A 163 3.47 30.46 -22.23
C LEU A 163 4.36 30.14 -23.43
N THR A 164 4.70 31.18 -24.19
CA THR A 164 5.59 31.11 -25.34
C THR A 164 6.72 32.11 -25.17
N THR A 165 7.95 31.63 -25.29
CA THR A 165 9.16 32.47 -25.27
C THR A 165 9.42 33.15 -26.62
N ASN A 166 9.02 32.51 -27.73
CA ASN A 166 9.21 33.01 -29.08
C ASN A 166 8.01 32.75 -29.99
N GLU A 167 7.10 33.73 -30.08
CA GLU A 167 5.84 33.63 -30.83
C GLU A 167 6.03 33.36 -32.33
N LYS A 168 7.19 33.70 -32.90
CA LYS A 168 7.49 33.41 -34.31
C LYS A 168 7.73 31.93 -34.57
N ILE A 169 8.30 31.23 -33.59
CA ILE A 169 8.57 29.79 -33.65
C ILE A 169 7.33 29.01 -33.21
N PHE A 170 6.67 29.50 -32.16
CA PHE A 170 5.51 28.86 -31.54
C PHE A 170 4.30 29.79 -31.53
N PRO A 171 3.38 29.66 -32.50
CA PRO A 171 2.08 30.31 -32.40
C PRO A 171 1.31 29.86 -31.14
N GLU A 172 0.40 30.68 -30.65
CA GLU A 172 -0.46 30.34 -29.49
C GLU A 172 -1.21 29.01 -29.72
N ASN A 173 -1.70 28.78 -30.94
CA ASN A 173 -2.38 27.56 -31.39
C ASN A 173 -1.44 26.41 -31.81
N THR A 174 -0.21 26.36 -31.26
CA THR A 174 0.71 25.22 -31.50
C THR A 174 0.06 23.90 -31.10
N LEU A 175 -0.65 23.86 -29.98
CA LEU A 175 -1.54 22.76 -29.59
C LEU A 175 -2.93 23.29 -29.22
N SER A 176 -3.95 22.80 -29.94
CA SER A 176 -5.35 23.15 -29.71
C SER A 176 -6.10 21.92 -29.20
N MET A 177 -6.50 21.93 -27.93
CA MET A 177 -7.24 20.80 -27.32
C MET A 177 -8.61 20.65 -27.98
N PHE A 178 -8.98 19.42 -28.35
CA PHE A 178 -10.28 19.12 -28.95
C PHE A 178 -11.11 18.11 -28.14
N ARG A 179 -10.49 17.30 -27.28
CA ARG A 179 -11.18 16.24 -26.54
C ARG A 179 -10.48 15.88 -25.23
N SER A 180 -11.27 15.62 -24.19
CA SER A 180 -10.89 14.82 -23.02
C SER A 180 -11.48 13.41 -23.16
N TYR A 181 -10.69 12.38 -22.88
CA TYR A 181 -11.11 10.97 -22.92
C TYR A 181 -11.30 10.34 -21.53
N ALA A 182 -11.13 11.10 -20.45
CA ALA A 182 -11.36 10.65 -19.09
C ALA A 182 -11.83 11.78 -18.16
N TYR A 183 -12.09 11.42 -16.90
CA TYR A 183 -12.42 12.36 -15.83
C TYR A 183 -11.81 11.90 -14.50
N ASP A 184 -11.66 12.83 -13.55
CA ASP A 184 -11.13 12.53 -12.21
C ASP A 184 -12.15 11.76 -11.35
N CYS A 185 -12.28 10.45 -11.59
CA CYS A 185 -13.29 9.59 -10.95
C CYS A 185 -13.04 9.33 -9.45
N ASN A 186 -11.83 9.56 -8.97
CA ASN A 186 -11.48 9.45 -7.54
C ASN A 186 -11.64 10.76 -6.77
N LYS A 187 -11.92 11.87 -7.47
CA LYS A 187 -12.03 13.19 -6.84
C LYS A 187 -13.35 13.31 -6.10
N ARG A 188 -13.28 13.80 -4.85
CA ARG A 188 -14.44 13.97 -3.96
C ARG A 188 -15.38 15.02 -4.53
N GLY A 189 -16.68 14.68 -4.57
CA GLY A 189 -17.71 15.60 -5.03
C GLY A 189 -17.54 16.10 -6.46
N ASN A 190 -16.89 15.34 -7.35
CA ASN A 190 -16.58 15.79 -8.72
C ASN A 190 -17.81 15.79 -9.65
N LEU A 191 -18.69 14.79 -9.54
CA LEU A 191 -19.89 14.70 -10.37
C LEU A 191 -20.96 15.73 -9.96
N HIS A 192 -21.42 16.51 -10.93
CA HIS A 192 -22.52 17.48 -10.78
C HIS A 192 -23.55 17.39 -11.91
N ILE A 193 -24.79 17.74 -11.58
CA ILE A 193 -25.91 17.78 -12.53
C ILE A 193 -26.34 19.22 -12.68
N LEU A 194 -26.22 19.78 -13.89
CA LEU A 194 -26.59 21.16 -14.17
C LEU A 194 -28.10 21.26 -14.44
N ASP A 195 -28.60 20.39 -15.33
CA ASP A 195 -30.02 20.26 -15.68
C ASP A 195 -30.40 18.80 -15.93
N ASN A 196 -31.60 18.53 -16.48
CA ASN A 196 -32.11 17.18 -16.72
C ASN A 196 -31.30 16.34 -17.71
N LYS A 197 -30.47 16.97 -18.54
CA LYS A 197 -29.74 16.32 -19.62
C LYS A 197 -28.25 16.57 -19.53
N THR A 198 -27.79 17.48 -18.67
CA THR A 198 -26.41 17.94 -18.67
C THR A 198 -25.67 17.57 -17.39
N VAL A 199 -24.57 16.84 -17.54
CA VAL A 199 -23.65 16.49 -16.45
C VAL A 199 -22.38 17.31 -16.55
N MET A 200 -21.76 17.59 -15.41
CA MET A 200 -20.52 18.35 -15.30
C MET A 200 -19.56 17.67 -14.34
N PHE A 201 -18.28 17.65 -14.70
CA PHE A 201 -17.20 17.16 -13.85
C PHE A 201 -15.86 17.78 -14.27
N VAL A 202 -14.85 17.63 -13.41
CA VAL A 202 -13.47 18.04 -13.64
C VAL A 202 -12.67 16.88 -14.25
N ALA A 203 -11.83 17.22 -15.22
CA ALA A 203 -10.74 16.40 -15.76
C ALA A 203 -9.44 17.24 -15.71
N ALA A 204 -8.66 17.09 -14.64
CA ALA A 204 -7.45 17.86 -14.38
C ALA A 204 -7.61 19.39 -14.49
N CYS A 205 -7.19 20.01 -15.59
CA CYS A 205 -7.24 21.46 -15.82
C CYS A 205 -8.47 21.94 -16.60
N VAL A 206 -9.43 21.04 -16.85
CA VAL A 206 -10.61 21.34 -17.66
C VAL A 206 -11.88 20.90 -16.93
N ILE A 207 -12.92 21.72 -17.05
CA ILE A 207 -14.29 21.31 -16.74
C ILE A 207 -14.92 20.79 -18.01
N GLU A 208 -15.44 19.57 -17.93
CA GLU A 208 -16.17 18.94 -19.02
C GLU A 208 -17.67 18.95 -18.69
N ILE A 209 -18.43 19.51 -19.61
CA ILE A 209 -19.89 19.58 -19.56
C ILE A 209 -20.42 18.73 -20.71
N ILE A 210 -21.24 17.73 -20.40
CA ILE A 210 -21.76 16.77 -21.39
C ILE A 210 -23.28 16.82 -21.40
N ASP A 211 -23.85 17.06 -22.57
CA ASP A 211 -25.27 16.82 -22.83
C ASP A 211 -25.48 15.33 -23.13
N LEU A 212 -26.11 14.62 -22.19
CA LEU A 212 -26.41 13.19 -22.26
C LEU A 212 -27.37 12.82 -23.40
N SER A 213 -28.15 13.76 -23.91
CA SER A 213 -29.10 13.51 -24.99
C SER A 213 -28.47 13.61 -26.38
N THR A 214 -27.51 14.53 -26.55
CA THR A 214 -26.81 14.75 -27.83
C THR A 214 -25.42 14.13 -27.87
N GLY A 215 -24.84 13.80 -26.72
CA GLY A 215 -23.44 13.41 -26.58
C GLY A 215 -22.46 14.55 -26.83
N GLN A 216 -22.90 15.80 -26.87
CA GLN A 216 -22.01 16.94 -27.11
C GLN A 216 -21.22 17.31 -25.85
N HIS A 217 -19.95 17.63 -26.06
CA HIS A 217 -19.00 18.01 -25.01
C HIS A 217 -18.68 19.50 -25.12
N GLN A 218 -18.64 20.19 -23.98
CA GLN A 218 -18.16 21.57 -23.84
C GLN A 218 -17.05 21.62 -22.79
N TYR A 219 -16.06 22.47 -23.04
CA TYR A 219 -14.84 22.55 -22.24
C TYR A 219 -14.61 23.96 -21.73
N ILE A 220 -14.31 24.09 -20.43
CA ILE A 220 -13.86 25.33 -19.80
C ILE A 220 -12.48 25.09 -19.21
N GLN A 221 -11.49 25.88 -19.65
CA GLN A 221 -10.12 25.80 -19.15
C GLN A 221 -9.94 26.65 -17.90
N THR A 222 -8.94 26.31 -17.08
CA THR A 222 -8.59 27.14 -15.92
C THR A 222 -8.08 28.52 -16.35
N THR A 223 -8.21 29.45 -15.41
CA THR A 223 -7.72 30.83 -15.55
C THR A 223 -6.25 30.96 -15.13
N GLY A 224 -5.80 30.21 -14.12
CA GLY A 224 -4.41 30.21 -13.65
C GLY A 224 -3.43 29.31 -14.41
N GLY A 225 -3.91 28.41 -15.28
CA GLY A 225 -3.07 27.51 -16.08
C GLY A 225 -2.64 26.23 -15.37
N TYR A 226 -3.09 26.06 -14.12
CA TYR A 226 -2.92 24.87 -13.30
C TYR A 226 -4.20 24.01 -13.30
N SER A 227 -4.22 22.93 -12.53
CA SER A 227 -5.39 22.06 -12.42
C SER A 227 -6.50 22.61 -11.51
N ILE A 228 -7.67 21.96 -11.52
CA ILE A 228 -8.84 22.36 -10.75
C ILE A 228 -8.91 21.54 -9.46
N GLY A 229 -9.00 22.24 -8.33
CA GLY A 229 -9.07 21.66 -6.99
C GLY A 229 -10.47 21.20 -6.62
N ALA A 230 -11.50 22.03 -6.88
CA ALA A 230 -12.88 21.76 -6.48
C ALA A 230 -13.89 22.44 -7.42
N VAL A 231 -15.10 21.89 -7.49
CA VAL A 231 -16.22 22.47 -8.24
C VAL A 231 -17.51 22.31 -7.43
N VAL A 232 -18.43 23.27 -7.57
CA VAL A 232 -19.77 23.16 -6.96
C VAL A 232 -20.82 23.92 -7.77
N VAL A 233 -22.03 23.39 -7.84
CA VAL A 233 -23.17 24.05 -8.51
C VAL A 233 -23.98 24.83 -7.49
N HIS A 234 -24.34 26.07 -7.83
CA HIS A 234 -25.18 26.91 -7.00
C HIS A 234 -26.61 26.33 -6.88
N PRO A 235 -27.33 26.47 -5.74
CA PRO A 235 -28.67 25.92 -5.56
C PRO A 235 -29.70 26.34 -6.63
N SER A 236 -29.60 27.56 -7.15
CA SER A 236 -30.44 28.04 -8.26
C SER A 236 -30.12 27.42 -9.61
N ARG A 237 -28.97 26.73 -9.74
CA ARG A 237 -28.41 26.13 -10.97
C ARG A 237 -28.12 27.11 -12.11
N GLN A 238 -28.20 28.41 -11.84
CA GLN A 238 -27.81 29.47 -12.78
C GLN A 238 -26.31 29.80 -12.70
N TYR A 239 -25.61 29.26 -11.70
CA TYR A 239 -24.18 29.51 -11.49
C TYR A 239 -23.48 28.23 -11.02
N PHE A 240 -22.17 28.17 -11.23
CA PHE A 240 -21.29 27.20 -10.60
C PHE A 240 -19.95 27.84 -10.28
N ALA A 241 -19.30 27.37 -9.22
CA ALA A 241 -18.02 27.87 -8.75
C ALA A 241 -16.92 26.83 -8.98
N VAL A 242 -15.74 27.33 -9.33
CA VAL A 242 -14.57 26.53 -9.72
C VAL A 242 -13.39 27.01 -8.90
N GLY A 243 -12.92 26.19 -7.96
CA GLY A 243 -11.72 26.47 -7.17
C GLY A 243 -10.50 25.86 -7.83
N GLU A 244 -9.54 26.69 -8.22
CA GLU A 244 -8.34 26.26 -8.93
C GLU A 244 -7.22 25.81 -7.97
N LYS A 245 -6.16 25.21 -8.53
CA LYS A 245 -4.86 25.03 -7.88
C LYS A 245 -3.88 26.07 -8.42
N GLY A 246 -2.74 26.27 -7.76
CA GLY A 246 -1.69 27.17 -8.23
C GLY A 246 -1.07 27.98 -7.10
N ASP A 247 -0.41 29.09 -7.43
CA ASP A 247 0.00 30.06 -6.41
C ASP A 247 -1.16 31.00 -6.11
N MET A 248 -1.59 31.09 -4.85
CA MET A 248 -2.70 31.94 -4.44
C MET A 248 -3.92 31.82 -5.38
N PRO A 249 -4.45 30.59 -5.61
CA PRO A 249 -5.42 30.34 -6.67
C PRO A 249 -6.74 31.09 -6.43
N ASN A 250 -7.47 31.30 -7.54
CA ASN A 250 -8.78 31.95 -7.51
C ASN A 250 -9.92 30.93 -7.47
N ILE A 251 -11.08 31.39 -7.02
CA ILE A 251 -12.37 30.72 -7.30
C ILE A 251 -13.09 31.54 -8.37
N VAL A 252 -13.40 30.92 -9.50
CA VAL A 252 -14.13 31.56 -10.60
C VAL A 252 -15.56 31.07 -10.60
N ILE A 253 -16.51 32.00 -10.63
CA ILE A 253 -17.94 31.73 -10.68
C ILE A 253 -18.42 31.99 -12.09
N TYR A 254 -19.02 30.98 -12.72
CA TYR A 254 -19.55 31.06 -14.07
C TYR A 254 -21.07 31.09 -14.03
N GLU A 255 -21.66 31.82 -14.98
CA GLU A 255 -23.09 31.77 -15.27
C GLU A 255 -23.41 30.57 -16.17
N TYR A 256 -24.49 29.85 -15.85
CA TYR A 256 -25.04 28.77 -16.67
C TYR A 256 -26.42 29.18 -17.22
N PRO A 257 -26.71 29.00 -18.52
CA PRO A 257 -25.96 28.22 -19.51
C PRO A 257 -24.95 29.00 -20.37
N SER A 258 -24.76 30.31 -20.13
CA SER A 258 -23.89 31.13 -21.00
C SER A 258 -22.39 30.82 -20.89
N LEU A 259 -21.98 30.16 -19.80
CA LEU A 259 -20.60 29.84 -19.42
C LEU A 259 -19.69 31.06 -19.30
N ARG A 260 -20.28 32.25 -19.08
CA ARG A 260 -19.51 33.49 -18.91
C ARG A 260 -19.00 33.61 -17.47
N PRO A 261 -17.73 34.00 -17.26
CA PRO A 261 -17.21 34.23 -15.92
C PRO A 261 -17.87 35.47 -15.31
N TYR A 262 -18.56 35.27 -14.20
CA TYR A 262 -19.36 36.28 -13.52
C TYR A 262 -18.59 36.93 -12.37
N ARG A 263 -17.94 36.16 -11.50
CA ARG A 263 -17.19 36.66 -10.33
C ARG A 263 -15.88 35.91 -10.13
N ILE A 264 -14.88 36.59 -9.59
CA ILE A 264 -13.56 36.00 -9.27
C ILE A 264 -13.21 36.29 -7.81
N LEU A 265 -13.19 35.24 -6.99
CA LEU A 265 -12.83 35.32 -5.58
C LEU A 265 -11.34 35.05 -5.44
N LYS A 266 -10.61 35.99 -4.83
CA LYS A 266 -9.15 35.97 -4.76
C LYS A 266 -8.65 35.82 -3.33
N THR A 267 -7.43 35.32 -3.16
CA THR A 267 -6.69 35.28 -1.88
C THR A 267 -7.29 34.36 -0.81
N GLY A 268 -8.04 33.33 -1.19
CA GLY A 268 -8.73 32.45 -0.25
C GLY A 268 -7.87 31.38 0.43
N THR A 269 -6.87 30.88 -0.28
CA THR A 269 -5.89 29.86 0.15
C THR A 269 -4.56 30.12 -0.57
N GLN A 270 -3.50 29.47 -0.12
CA GLN A 270 -2.16 29.58 -0.70
C GLN A 270 -1.94 28.69 -1.93
N ARG A 271 -2.54 27.49 -2.00
CA ARG A 271 -2.13 26.48 -3.00
C ARG A 271 -3.24 25.81 -3.79
N SER A 272 -4.30 25.36 -3.14
CA SER A 272 -5.30 24.50 -3.78
C SER A 272 -6.59 24.49 -2.97
N TYR A 273 -7.73 24.45 -3.65
CA TYR A 273 -9.03 24.26 -3.00
C TYR A 273 -9.40 22.78 -2.96
N ALA A 274 -9.68 22.25 -1.77
CA ALA A 274 -10.06 20.85 -1.57
C ALA A 274 -11.57 20.61 -1.77
N TYR A 275 -12.41 21.56 -1.34
CA TYR A 275 -13.87 21.44 -1.43
C TYR A 275 -14.55 22.82 -1.42
N LEU A 276 -15.74 22.91 -2.01
CA LEU A 276 -16.59 24.10 -2.04
C LEU A 276 -18.03 23.72 -1.70
N ASP A 277 -18.76 24.59 -0.99
CA ASP A 277 -20.18 24.39 -0.75
C ASP A 277 -20.94 25.74 -0.68
N PHE A 278 -22.08 25.81 -1.34
CA PHE A 278 -23.00 26.95 -1.21
C PHE A 278 -23.99 26.68 -0.08
N ASN A 279 -24.37 27.72 0.65
CA ASN A 279 -25.45 27.59 1.62
C ASN A 279 -26.82 27.43 0.95
N THR A 280 -27.85 27.07 1.72
CA THR A 280 -29.20 26.78 1.20
C THR A 280 -29.80 27.93 0.38
N GLU A 281 -29.58 29.17 0.81
CA GLU A 281 -30.11 30.37 0.15
C GLU A 281 -29.28 30.77 -1.09
N GLY A 282 -28.03 30.29 -1.18
CA GLY A 282 -27.11 30.61 -2.26
C GLY A 282 -26.48 32.01 -2.19
N ASP A 283 -26.57 32.71 -1.07
CA ASP A 283 -25.90 34.01 -0.87
C ASP A 283 -24.46 33.87 -0.37
N LEU A 284 -24.12 32.75 0.29
CA LEU A 284 -22.79 32.50 0.82
C LEU A 284 -22.12 31.28 0.16
N LEU A 285 -20.81 31.39 -0.04
CA LEU A 285 -19.96 30.28 -0.47
C LEU A 285 -18.95 29.96 0.64
N ALA A 286 -18.79 28.69 0.98
CA ALA A 286 -17.70 28.19 1.80
C ALA A 286 -16.66 27.55 0.89
N SER A 287 -15.39 27.88 1.13
CA SER A 287 -14.25 27.25 0.46
C SER A 287 -13.28 26.67 1.46
N LEU A 288 -12.75 25.50 1.15
CA LEU A 288 -11.75 24.81 1.94
C LEU A 288 -10.43 24.73 1.18
N GLY A 289 -9.35 25.27 1.76
CA GLY A 289 -7.99 25.15 1.26
C GLY A 289 -7.37 23.79 1.59
N SER A 290 -6.40 23.38 0.77
CA SER A 290 -5.57 22.19 0.96
C SER A 290 -4.25 22.53 1.68
N SER A 291 -3.31 21.58 1.69
CA SER A 291 -1.94 21.81 2.17
C SER A 291 -1.31 23.01 1.44
N PRO A 292 -0.63 23.93 2.14
CA PRO A 292 -0.17 23.83 3.54
C PRO A 292 -1.06 24.56 4.57
N ASP A 293 -2.11 25.28 4.15
CA ASP A 293 -2.81 26.23 5.02
C ASP A 293 -4.11 25.70 5.65
N TYR A 294 -4.83 24.80 4.96
CA TYR A 294 -6.10 24.21 5.39
C TYR A 294 -7.15 25.25 5.81
N MET A 295 -7.25 26.35 5.06
CA MET A 295 -8.09 27.49 5.41
C MET A 295 -9.57 27.26 5.05
N LEU A 296 -10.46 27.45 6.02
CA LEU A 296 -11.90 27.60 5.81
C LEU A 296 -12.22 29.09 5.62
N THR A 297 -12.75 29.44 4.44
CA THR A 297 -13.09 30.82 4.08
C THR A 297 -14.56 30.89 3.66
N ILE A 298 -15.31 31.85 4.23
CA ILE A 298 -16.70 32.14 3.90
C ILE A 298 -16.76 33.44 3.11
N TRP A 299 -17.45 33.41 1.98
CA TRP A 299 -17.49 34.49 1.01
C TRP A 299 -18.90 35.02 0.87
N ASP A 300 -19.00 36.35 0.76
CA ASP A 300 -20.03 36.97 -0.05
C ASP A 300 -19.51 36.96 -1.48
N TRP A 301 -19.99 35.98 -2.24
CA TRP A 301 -19.44 35.71 -3.56
C TRP A 301 -19.92 36.69 -4.62
N ARG A 302 -21.06 37.37 -4.39
CA ARG A 302 -21.59 38.38 -5.33
C ARG A 302 -20.78 39.67 -5.26
N ASP A 303 -20.31 39.99 -4.06
CA ASP A 303 -19.53 41.19 -3.78
C ASP A 303 -18.02 40.95 -3.84
N GLU A 304 -17.59 39.72 -4.15
CA GLU A 304 -16.18 39.28 -4.17
C GLU A 304 -15.46 39.52 -2.84
N LYS A 305 -16.17 39.40 -1.71
CA LYS A 305 -15.66 39.72 -0.37
C LYS A 305 -15.55 38.49 0.51
N ILE A 306 -14.48 38.47 1.29
CA ILE A 306 -14.28 37.49 2.37
C ILE A 306 -14.99 38.00 3.61
N LEU A 307 -15.98 37.24 4.08
CA LEU A 307 -16.70 37.56 5.30
C LEU A 307 -15.97 37.03 6.53
N LEU A 308 -15.59 35.75 6.49
CA LEU A 308 -14.94 35.06 7.59
C LEU A 308 -13.85 34.15 7.07
N ARG A 309 -12.78 34.01 7.85
CA ARG A 309 -11.67 33.11 7.55
C ARG A 309 -11.14 32.50 8.83
N SER A 310 -10.90 31.20 8.84
CA SER A 310 -10.33 30.47 9.97
C SER A 310 -9.56 29.24 9.49
N LYS A 311 -8.54 28.81 10.23
CA LYS A 311 -7.87 27.54 9.95
C LYS A 311 -8.78 26.38 10.35
N ALA A 312 -9.12 25.50 9.39
CA ALA A 312 -10.07 24.43 9.62
C ALA A 312 -9.49 23.37 10.56
N SER A 313 -8.33 22.83 10.17
CA SER A 313 -7.58 21.80 10.88
C SER A 313 -6.06 21.98 10.71
N SER A 314 -5.27 21.17 11.41
CA SER A 314 -3.81 21.08 11.21
C SER A 314 -3.40 19.98 10.22
N GLN A 315 -4.37 19.16 9.82
CA GLN A 315 -4.23 18.05 8.87
C GLN A 315 -5.20 18.25 7.70
N GLU A 316 -5.13 17.36 6.71
CA GLU A 316 -5.97 17.41 5.52
C GLU A 316 -7.46 17.34 5.86
N VAL A 317 -8.21 18.27 5.28
CA VAL A 317 -9.66 18.38 5.42
C VAL A 317 -10.27 18.03 4.08
N PHE A 318 -11.17 17.04 4.06
CA PHE A 318 -11.73 16.48 2.84
C PHE A 318 -12.97 17.21 2.36
N LYS A 319 -13.78 17.71 3.30
CA LYS A 319 -15.12 18.23 3.00
C LYS A 319 -15.53 19.35 3.95
N VAL A 320 -16.29 20.30 3.41
CA VAL A 320 -17.07 21.29 4.15
C VAL A 320 -18.51 21.27 3.66
N SER A 321 -19.47 21.50 4.54
CA SER A 321 -20.85 21.73 4.12
C SER A 321 -21.59 22.67 5.07
N PHE A 322 -22.46 23.51 4.51
CA PHE A 322 -23.45 24.24 5.28
C PHE A 322 -24.56 23.31 5.77
N SER A 323 -25.10 23.61 6.95
CA SER A 323 -26.35 23.04 7.40
C SER A 323 -27.48 23.47 6.48
N LYS A 324 -28.38 22.54 6.12
CA LYS A 324 -29.55 22.90 5.31
C LYS A 324 -30.61 23.64 6.12
N ASP A 325 -30.72 23.29 7.40
CA ASP A 325 -31.81 23.69 8.28
C ASP A 325 -31.36 24.78 9.28
N LEU A 326 -30.11 24.75 9.73
CA LEU A 326 -29.58 25.69 10.71
C LEU A 326 -28.70 26.77 10.06
N LYS A 327 -29.25 27.98 9.90
CA LYS A 327 -28.52 29.10 9.28
C LYS A 327 -27.23 29.43 10.05
N GLY A 328 -26.12 29.52 9.32
CA GLY A 328 -24.81 29.85 9.86
C GLY A 328 -24.08 28.68 10.55
N HIS A 329 -24.63 27.47 10.53
CA HIS A 329 -23.92 26.26 10.95
C HIS A 329 -23.19 25.63 9.76
N LEU A 330 -21.97 25.16 10.00
CA LEU A 330 -21.19 24.40 9.03
C LEU A 330 -20.51 23.22 9.73
N THR A 331 -20.20 22.19 8.96
CA THR A 331 -19.38 21.08 9.44
C THR A 331 -18.21 20.88 8.49
N THR A 332 -17.05 20.49 9.02
CA THR A 332 -15.87 20.10 8.24
C THR A 332 -15.37 18.75 8.72
N SER A 333 -14.88 17.90 7.82
CA SER A 333 -14.30 16.59 8.16
C SER A 333 -13.07 16.26 7.33
N GLY A 334 -12.22 15.37 7.84
CA GLY A 334 -11.01 14.92 7.14
C GLY A 334 -10.27 13.82 7.92
N ILE A 335 -8.94 13.84 7.82
CA ILE A 335 -8.08 12.86 8.51
C ILE A 335 -8.27 12.97 10.02
N GLY A 336 -8.76 11.90 10.63
CA GLY A 336 -8.97 11.75 12.08
C GLY A 336 -9.79 12.85 12.76
N HIS A 337 -10.61 13.62 12.03
CA HIS A 337 -11.36 14.72 12.64
C HIS A 337 -12.70 15.04 11.95
N ILE A 338 -13.62 15.55 12.78
CA ILE A 338 -14.81 16.29 12.38
C ILE A 338 -14.93 17.52 13.28
N LYS A 339 -15.34 18.65 12.74
CA LYS A 339 -15.43 19.92 13.46
C LYS A 339 -16.70 20.66 13.08
N PHE A 340 -17.40 21.14 14.09
CA PHE A 340 -18.69 21.83 13.99
C PHE A 340 -18.46 23.32 14.13
N TRP A 341 -18.96 24.11 13.20
CA TRP A 341 -18.73 25.54 13.10
C TRP A 341 -20.04 26.31 13.21
N LYS A 342 -19.99 27.43 13.91
CA LYS A 342 -21.11 28.36 14.03
C LYS A 342 -20.66 29.79 13.73
N MET A 343 -21.35 30.44 12.81
CA MET A 343 -21.23 31.87 12.56
C MET A 343 -21.96 32.62 13.67
N ALA A 344 -21.20 33.24 14.57
CA ALA A 344 -21.75 33.92 15.74
C ALA A 344 -21.25 35.38 15.84
N ARG A 345 -22.12 36.30 16.23
CA ARG A 345 -21.71 37.67 16.59
C ARG A 345 -21.14 37.64 18.01
N THR A 346 -19.88 38.00 18.13
CA THR A 346 -19.16 38.19 19.39
C THR A 346 -19.06 39.68 19.71
N PHE A 347 -18.57 40.04 20.90
CA PHE A 347 -18.26 41.43 21.25
C PHE A 347 -17.36 42.13 20.21
N THR A 348 -16.51 41.36 19.53
CA THR A 348 -15.58 41.83 18.50
C THR A 348 -16.11 41.72 17.06
N GLY A 349 -17.39 41.45 16.86
CA GLY A 349 -18.01 41.27 15.53
C GLY A 349 -18.30 39.81 15.17
N LEU A 350 -18.66 39.57 13.90
CA LEU A 350 -18.98 38.24 13.38
C LEU A 350 -17.73 37.35 13.35
N LYS A 351 -17.82 36.13 13.88
CA LYS A 351 -16.70 35.16 13.94
C LYS A 351 -17.19 33.74 13.65
N LEU A 352 -16.28 32.89 13.20
CA LEU A 352 -16.45 31.44 13.13
C LEU A 352 -16.00 30.82 14.45
N GLN A 353 -16.93 30.27 15.22
CA GLN A 353 -16.65 29.45 16.39
C GLN A 353 -16.62 27.99 15.97
N GLY A 354 -15.52 27.29 16.22
CA GLY A 354 -15.35 25.88 15.84
C GLY A 354 -15.16 24.98 17.04
N GLU A 355 -15.95 23.92 17.14
CA GLU A 355 -15.87 22.88 18.16
C GLU A 355 -15.42 21.55 17.55
N LEU A 356 -14.33 20.98 18.06
CA LEU A 356 -13.77 19.72 17.56
C LEU A 356 -14.54 18.53 18.13
N GLY A 357 -15.00 17.64 17.25
CA GLY A 357 -15.62 16.38 17.63
C GLY A 357 -14.63 15.46 18.36
N ARG A 358 -15.07 14.84 19.46
CA ARG A 358 -14.25 13.94 20.27
C ARG A 358 -14.75 12.50 20.12
N PHE A 359 -13.90 11.63 19.58
CA PHE A 359 -14.22 10.21 19.39
C PHE A 359 -14.39 9.45 20.70
N GLY A 360 -13.80 9.92 21.81
CA GLY A 360 -14.02 9.36 23.14
C GLY A 360 -13.55 7.90 23.24
N ARG A 361 -14.49 6.96 23.32
CA ARG A 361 -14.23 5.51 23.39
C ARG A 361 -14.17 4.83 22.02
N THR A 362 -14.70 5.48 20.98
CA THR A 362 -14.64 4.99 19.61
C THR A 362 -13.24 5.25 19.06
N GLU A 363 -12.75 4.33 18.22
CA GLU A 363 -11.48 4.52 17.53
C GLU A 363 -11.53 5.79 16.66
N ILE A 364 -10.39 6.46 16.49
CA ILE A 364 -10.30 7.61 15.59
C ILE A 364 -10.45 7.07 14.17
N SER A 365 -11.31 7.71 13.39
CA SER A 365 -11.58 7.36 11.98
C SER A 365 -11.43 8.58 11.12
N ASP A 366 -10.96 8.39 9.89
CA ASP A 366 -11.10 9.38 8.84
C ASP A 366 -12.59 9.47 8.42
N ILE A 367 -13.08 10.69 8.24
CA ILE A 367 -14.51 10.94 7.96
C ILE A 367 -14.68 11.54 6.57
N GLU A 368 -15.08 10.68 5.64
CA GLU A 368 -15.36 11.02 4.23
C GLU A 368 -16.78 11.57 4.05
N GLY A 369 -17.76 10.80 4.51
CA GLY A 369 -19.18 11.13 4.40
C GLY A 369 -19.79 11.55 5.74
N TYR A 370 -20.49 12.69 5.76
CA TYR A 370 -21.36 13.07 6.86
C TYR A 370 -22.54 13.91 6.38
N ARG A 371 -23.53 14.06 7.26
CA ARG A 371 -24.74 14.87 7.08
C ARG A 371 -25.21 15.47 8.40
N GLU A 372 -25.36 16.79 8.44
CA GLU A 372 -26.02 17.48 9.56
C GLU A 372 -27.54 17.30 9.46
N LEU A 373 -28.16 17.04 10.61
CA LEU A 373 -29.58 16.78 10.80
C LEU A 373 -30.33 18.06 11.21
N PRO A 374 -31.67 18.11 11.06
CA PRO A 374 -32.46 19.30 11.35
C PRO A 374 -32.39 19.79 12.81
N ASP A 375 -32.12 18.88 13.75
CA ASP A 375 -31.98 19.18 15.19
C ASP A 375 -30.57 19.68 15.57
N GLY A 376 -29.62 19.65 14.62
CA GLY A 376 -28.22 20.03 14.81
C GLY A 376 -27.28 18.88 15.15
N LYS A 377 -27.78 17.65 15.31
CA LYS A 377 -26.92 16.46 15.37
C LYS A 377 -26.28 16.21 14.01
N VAL A 378 -25.22 15.41 13.98
CA VAL A 378 -24.54 15.04 12.73
C VAL A 378 -24.41 13.53 12.65
N ILE A 379 -24.75 12.95 11.50
CA ILE A 379 -24.45 11.54 11.19
C ILE A 379 -23.19 11.52 10.32
N SER A 380 -22.16 10.80 10.73
CA SER A 380 -20.97 10.54 9.92
C SER A 380 -20.77 9.06 9.64
N GLY A 381 -20.03 8.75 8.59
CA GLY A 381 -19.51 7.42 8.33
C GLY A 381 -18.10 7.22 8.92
N THR A 382 -17.70 5.97 9.08
CA THR A 382 -16.34 5.57 9.44
C THR A 382 -15.67 4.78 8.31
N GLU A 383 -14.34 4.58 8.42
CA GLU A 383 -13.55 3.78 7.48
C GLU A 383 -13.92 2.28 7.50
N TRP A 384 -14.27 1.76 8.68
CA TRP A 384 -14.77 0.39 8.84
C TRP A 384 -16.27 0.23 8.51
N GLY A 385 -16.91 1.29 8.04
CA GLY A 385 -18.25 1.24 7.46
C GLY A 385 -19.41 1.27 8.46
N ASN A 386 -19.21 1.79 9.68
CA ASN A 386 -20.29 2.11 10.62
C ASN A 386 -20.70 3.58 10.53
N MET A 387 -21.84 3.93 11.13
CA MET A 387 -22.26 5.32 11.26
C MET A 387 -22.10 5.80 12.71
N LEU A 388 -21.71 7.06 12.88
CA LEU A 388 -21.59 7.73 14.18
C LEU A 388 -22.60 8.88 14.24
N LEU A 389 -23.43 8.90 15.28
CA LEU A 389 -24.31 10.01 15.60
C LEU A 389 -23.62 10.93 16.61
N TRP A 390 -23.42 12.18 16.22
CA TRP A 390 -22.76 13.22 17.00
C TRP A 390 -23.79 14.20 17.55
N ASP A 391 -23.67 14.53 18.83
CA ASP A 391 -24.42 15.60 19.49
C ASP A 391 -23.49 16.38 20.42
N GLY A 392 -23.53 17.71 20.34
CA GLY A 392 -22.69 18.59 21.16
C GLY A 392 -21.19 18.25 21.12
N GLY A 393 -20.67 17.83 19.97
CA GLY A 393 -19.25 17.49 19.80
C GLY A 393 -18.84 16.10 20.30
N LEU A 394 -19.78 15.28 20.81
CA LEU A 394 -19.52 13.94 21.33
C LEU A 394 -20.29 12.89 20.52
N ILE A 395 -19.73 11.69 20.42
CA ILE A 395 -20.45 10.54 19.85
C ILE A 395 -21.49 10.08 20.87
N GLN A 396 -22.77 10.17 20.51
CA GLN A 396 -23.85 9.55 21.27
C GLN A 396 -23.92 8.06 20.98
N ILE A 397 -23.96 7.69 19.70
CA ILE A 397 -24.24 6.33 19.25
C ILE A 397 -23.38 5.95 18.05
N GLU A 398 -22.90 4.71 18.05
CA GLU A 398 -22.35 4.02 16.89
C GLU A 398 -23.41 3.03 16.35
N VAL A 399 -23.90 3.28 15.14
CA VAL A 399 -24.85 2.40 14.45
C VAL A 399 -24.09 1.32 13.69
N CYS A 400 -24.45 0.07 13.95
CA CYS A 400 -23.96 -1.11 13.24
C CYS A 400 -25.12 -2.05 12.88
N ARG A 401 -24.85 -3.08 12.07
CA ARG A 401 -25.82 -4.13 11.75
C ARG A 401 -25.85 -5.20 12.83
N LYS A 402 -26.92 -6.02 12.80
CA LYS A 402 -27.13 -7.07 13.80
C LYS A 402 -25.94 -8.01 13.91
N LYS A 403 -25.65 -8.45 15.13
CA LYS A 403 -24.49 -9.31 15.46
C LYS A 403 -23.15 -8.59 15.27
N GLY A 404 -23.12 -7.27 15.48
CA GLY A 404 -21.92 -6.43 15.35
C GLY A 404 -21.30 -6.39 13.94
N LYS A 405 -22.09 -6.66 12.89
CA LYS A 405 -21.61 -6.52 11.51
C LYS A 405 -21.55 -5.04 11.14
N PRO A 406 -20.62 -4.61 10.27
CA PRO A 406 -20.59 -3.23 9.87
C PRO A 406 -21.78 -2.85 8.97
N CYS A 407 -22.16 -1.58 8.94
CA CYS A 407 -23.22 -1.10 8.03
C CYS A 407 -22.81 -1.26 6.56
N HIS A 408 -21.52 -1.05 6.25
CA HIS A 408 -20.89 -1.26 4.95
C HIS A 408 -19.56 -2.01 5.07
N ASN A 409 -19.14 -2.69 4.00
CA ASN A 409 -17.83 -3.36 3.96
C ASN A 409 -16.75 -2.43 3.36
N GLY A 410 -16.68 -1.21 3.87
CA GLY A 410 -15.78 -0.17 3.38
C GLY A 410 -16.20 1.22 3.86
N PRO A 411 -15.40 2.25 3.57
CA PRO A 411 -15.68 3.61 3.99
C PRO A 411 -17.00 4.11 3.40
N ILE A 412 -17.80 4.80 4.22
CA ILE A 412 -19.01 5.49 3.76
C ILE A 412 -18.58 6.85 3.19
N GLN A 413 -18.63 6.97 1.87
CA GLN A 413 -18.20 8.14 1.11
C GLN A 413 -19.20 9.30 1.18
N GLN A 414 -20.49 9.00 1.31
CA GLN A 414 -21.52 10.02 1.37
C GLN A 414 -22.71 9.58 2.23
N VAL A 415 -23.20 10.52 3.05
CA VAL A 415 -24.46 10.39 3.79
C VAL A 415 -25.40 11.49 3.29
N LEU A 416 -26.64 11.13 2.99
CA LEU A 416 -27.69 12.04 2.53
C LEU A 416 -28.93 11.82 3.38
N LEU A 417 -29.67 12.90 3.64
CA LEU A 417 -30.98 12.86 4.28
C LEU A 417 -32.01 13.33 3.26
N ASN A 418 -33.05 12.52 3.05
CA ASN A 418 -34.18 12.85 2.21
C ASN A 418 -35.47 12.49 2.94
N GLU A 419 -36.26 13.51 3.30
CA GLU A 419 -37.48 13.36 4.09
C GLU A 419 -37.21 12.60 5.41
N SER A 420 -37.64 11.34 5.51
CA SER A 420 -37.49 10.47 6.69
C SER A 420 -36.47 9.34 6.49
N ASP A 421 -35.70 9.37 5.39
CA ASP A 421 -34.76 8.31 5.02
C ASP A 421 -33.32 8.84 5.00
N VAL A 422 -32.42 8.10 5.65
CA VAL A 422 -30.97 8.33 5.58
C VAL A 422 -30.38 7.39 4.52
N PHE A 423 -29.72 7.96 3.52
CA PHE A 423 -29.02 7.21 2.47
C PHE A 423 -27.52 7.20 2.76
N THR A 424 -26.92 6.01 2.78
CA THR A 424 -25.47 5.83 2.84
C THR A 424 -24.95 5.26 1.54
N VAL A 425 -23.88 5.87 1.03
CA VAL A 425 -23.17 5.45 -0.19
C VAL A 425 -21.74 5.10 0.19
N SER A 426 -21.28 3.92 -0.21
CA SER A 426 -19.97 3.40 0.18
C SER A 426 -19.18 2.84 -1.00
N GLU A 427 -17.86 2.80 -0.82
CA GLU A 427 -16.93 2.16 -1.74
C GLU A 427 -17.21 0.64 -1.92
N ASP A 428 -17.98 0.02 -1.03
CA ASP A 428 -18.41 -1.38 -1.18
C ASP A 428 -19.37 -1.64 -2.35
N GLY A 429 -19.81 -0.58 -3.05
CA GLY A 429 -20.70 -0.67 -4.21
C GLY A 429 -22.19 -0.68 -3.86
N TYR A 430 -22.52 -0.50 -2.58
CA TYR A 430 -23.90 -0.47 -2.09
C TYR A 430 -24.37 0.93 -1.73
N ILE A 431 -25.64 1.16 -2.02
CA ILE A 431 -26.44 2.24 -1.46
C ILE A 431 -27.42 1.59 -0.48
N ARG A 432 -27.42 2.05 0.77
CA ARG A 432 -28.33 1.54 1.82
C ARG A 432 -29.19 2.67 2.36
N VAL A 433 -30.42 2.34 2.69
CA VAL A 433 -31.42 3.26 3.24
C VAL A 433 -31.72 2.86 4.68
N TRP A 434 -31.75 3.84 5.58
CA TRP A 434 -31.97 3.66 7.00
C TRP A 434 -33.10 4.58 7.47
N ASP A 435 -33.88 4.10 8.43
CA ASP A 435 -34.92 4.88 9.08
C ASP A 435 -34.32 6.02 9.92
N PHE A 436 -34.64 7.27 9.56
CA PHE A 436 -34.14 8.45 10.25
C PHE A 436 -34.65 8.53 11.70
N GLU A 437 -35.94 8.28 11.93
CA GLU A 437 -36.57 8.44 13.25
C GLU A 437 -35.95 7.50 14.29
N THR A 438 -35.66 6.25 13.89
CA THR A 438 -34.94 5.29 14.72
C THR A 438 -33.55 5.77 15.10
N ILE A 439 -32.80 6.40 14.19
CA ILE A 439 -31.45 6.89 14.47
C ILE A 439 -31.51 8.13 15.37
N ASP A 440 -32.43 9.06 15.11
CA ASP A 440 -32.52 10.34 15.81
C ASP A 440 -32.96 10.20 17.28
N THR A 441 -33.89 9.28 17.54
CA THR A 441 -34.44 9.02 18.88
C THR A 441 -33.62 8.03 19.71
N ALA A 442 -32.57 7.46 19.14
CA ALA A 442 -31.76 6.49 19.86
C ALA A 442 -30.95 7.17 20.97
N GLU A 443 -30.95 6.56 22.16
CA GLU A 443 -30.17 6.99 23.31
C GLU A 443 -29.13 5.93 23.69
N ALA A 444 -27.97 6.38 24.21
CA ALA A 444 -26.96 5.46 24.71
C ALA A 444 -27.47 4.72 25.96
N THR A 445 -27.47 3.39 25.91
CA THR A 445 -27.83 2.55 27.07
C THR A 445 -26.62 2.26 27.96
N ASP A 446 -26.85 1.92 29.22
CA ASP A 446 -25.78 1.57 30.19
C ASP A 446 -24.93 0.36 29.74
N GLU A 447 -25.44 -0.48 28.81
CA GLU A 447 -24.78 -1.69 28.29
C GLU A 447 -23.90 -1.44 27.05
N GLY A 448 -23.93 -0.25 26.43
CA GLY A 448 -23.02 0.11 25.34
C GLY A 448 -23.50 1.29 24.47
N SER A 449 -22.54 2.01 23.88
CA SER A 449 -22.76 3.10 22.93
C SER A 449 -23.06 2.63 21.50
N LYS A 450 -23.44 1.34 21.32
CA LYS A 450 -23.66 0.72 20.01
C LYS A 450 -25.13 0.37 19.83
N MET A 451 -25.68 0.77 18.68
CA MET A 451 -27.05 0.45 18.28
C MET A 451 -27.04 -0.49 17.08
N GLU A 452 -27.78 -1.60 17.18
CA GLU A 452 -27.93 -2.54 16.07
C GLU A 452 -29.18 -2.24 15.24
N MET A 453 -29.02 -2.03 13.93
CA MET A 453 -30.09 -1.73 12.98
C MET A 453 -29.84 -2.40 11.62
N GLU A 454 -30.88 -2.84 10.94
CA GLU A 454 -30.77 -3.31 9.54
C GLU A 454 -31.27 -2.22 8.58
N PRO A 455 -30.70 -2.12 7.38
CA PRO A 455 -31.18 -1.16 6.38
C PRO A 455 -32.60 -1.52 5.94
N LEU A 456 -33.43 -0.50 5.70
CA LEU A 456 -34.77 -0.62 5.14
C LEU A 456 -34.71 -1.19 3.73
N ASN A 457 -33.81 -0.64 2.91
CA ASN A 457 -33.58 -1.04 1.54
C ASN A 457 -32.07 -1.07 1.24
N GLU A 458 -31.65 -1.93 0.33
CA GLU A 458 -30.29 -1.94 -0.21
C GLU A 458 -30.31 -2.10 -1.72
N LEU A 459 -29.43 -1.36 -2.40
CA LEU A 459 -29.19 -1.47 -3.83
C LEU A 459 -27.70 -1.71 -4.06
N ARG A 460 -27.37 -2.76 -4.80
CA ARG A 460 -26.02 -2.96 -5.32
C ARG A 460 -25.95 -2.37 -6.73
N VAL A 461 -25.11 -1.37 -6.94
CA VAL A 461 -25.03 -0.66 -8.22
C VAL A 461 -24.31 -1.48 -9.28
N GLY A 462 -23.18 -2.09 -8.89
CA GLY A 462 -22.41 -2.98 -9.75
C GLY A 462 -21.77 -4.12 -8.97
N THR A 463 -21.41 -5.20 -9.66
CA THR A 463 -20.71 -6.33 -9.03
C THR A 463 -19.35 -5.93 -8.46
N ASP A 464 -18.69 -4.98 -9.10
CA ASP A 464 -17.33 -4.56 -8.76
C ASP A 464 -17.19 -3.03 -8.70
N SER A 465 -18.31 -2.30 -8.57
CA SER A 465 -18.33 -0.82 -8.51
C SER A 465 -17.82 -0.30 -7.17
N LYS A 466 -17.10 0.82 -7.18
CA LYS A 466 -16.63 1.54 -5.99
C LYS A 466 -17.23 2.93 -5.95
N LEU A 467 -18.35 3.11 -5.24
CA LEU A 467 -19.10 4.37 -5.30
C LEU A 467 -18.41 5.48 -4.50
N MET A 468 -18.25 6.63 -5.14
CA MET A 468 -17.68 7.85 -4.54
C MET A 468 -18.74 8.86 -4.10
N GLY A 469 -19.92 8.81 -4.71
CA GLY A 469 -21.03 9.69 -4.35
C GLY A 469 -22.15 9.68 -5.38
N ILE A 470 -23.29 10.24 -4.99
CA ILE A 470 -24.50 10.36 -5.80
C ILE A 470 -25.02 11.80 -5.83
N LYS A 471 -25.67 12.15 -6.94
CA LYS A 471 -26.39 13.41 -7.14
C LYS A 471 -27.79 13.13 -7.66
N ARG A 472 -28.77 13.84 -7.12
CA ARG A 472 -30.17 13.76 -7.57
C ARG A 472 -30.36 14.49 -8.90
N GLY A 473 -31.16 13.92 -9.79
CA GLY A 473 -31.64 14.58 -11.01
C GLY A 473 -32.49 15.84 -10.72
N VAL A 474 -32.83 16.57 -11.77
CA VAL A 474 -33.55 17.87 -11.67
C VAL A 474 -35.06 17.72 -11.94
N VAL A 475 -35.51 16.57 -12.44
CA VAL A 475 -36.93 16.32 -12.76
C VAL A 475 -37.75 16.18 -11.47
N ASP A 476 -39.00 16.64 -11.49
CA ASP A 476 -40.02 16.40 -10.46
C ASP A 476 -40.34 14.91 -10.21
N ASP A 477 -39.82 14.02 -11.06
CA ASP A 477 -39.79 12.59 -10.80
C ASP A 477 -38.65 12.32 -9.81
N MET A 478 -38.99 12.31 -8.51
CA MET A 478 -38.07 12.27 -7.36
C MET A 478 -37.18 11.00 -7.27
N SER A 479 -37.18 10.17 -8.32
CA SER A 479 -36.65 8.82 -8.37
C SER A 479 -35.25 8.70 -8.97
N LEU A 480 -34.83 9.64 -9.83
CA LEU A 480 -33.61 9.49 -10.63
C LEU A 480 -32.35 10.08 -9.96
N TRP A 481 -31.32 9.25 -9.87
CA TRP A 481 -30.02 9.58 -9.29
C TRP A 481 -28.88 9.22 -10.23
N PHE A 482 -27.79 9.96 -10.13
CA PHE A 482 -26.55 9.71 -10.85
C PHE A 482 -25.44 9.39 -9.85
N ALA A 483 -24.66 8.35 -10.10
CA ALA A 483 -23.57 7.94 -9.22
C ALA A 483 -22.22 7.97 -9.92
N GLN A 484 -21.22 8.46 -9.19
CA GLN A 484 -19.81 8.41 -9.57
C GLN A 484 -19.17 7.14 -9.00
N ASP A 485 -18.48 6.39 -9.84
CA ASP A 485 -17.71 5.20 -9.49
C ASP A 485 -16.21 5.48 -9.68
N ALA A 486 -15.38 5.13 -8.70
CA ALA A 486 -13.93 5.21 -8.74
C ALA A 486 -13.30 4.38 -9.88
N ARG A 487 -14.08 3.49 -10.51
CA ARG A 487 -13.70 2.76 -11.73
C ARG A 487 -14.00 3.49 -13.04
N GLY A 488 -14.33 4.78 -12.96
CA GLY A 488 -14.53 5.62 -14.14
C GLY A 488 -15.91 5.48 -14.78
N ASN A 489 -16.86 4.83 -14.12
CA ASN A 489 -18.24 4.74 -14.61
C ASN A 489 -19.11 5.84 -13.98
N ILE A 490 -20.05 6.35 -14.76
CA ILE A 490 -21.13 7.19 -14.28
C ILE A 490 -22.43 6.42 -14.49
N TRP A 491 -23.13 6.18 -13.40
CA TRP A 491 -24.34 5.35 -13.37
C TRP A 491 -25.59 6.21 -13.28
N LYS A 492 -26.67 5.73 -13.86
CA LYS A 492 -28.04 6.19 -13.66
C LYS A 492 -28.76 5.15 -12.81
N ILE A 493 -29.37 5.61 -11.73
CA ILE A 493 -29.93 4.77 -10.67
C ILE A 493 -31.32 5.27 -10.32
N ASP A 494 -32.23 4.33 -10.07
CA ASP A 494 -33.55 4.57 -9.52
C ASP A 494 -33.59 4.12 -8.05
N LEU A 495 -33.88 5.05 -7.15
CA LEU A 495 -33.94 4.81 -5.70
C LEU A 495 -35.37 4.80 -5.15
N THR A 496 -36.38 4.52 -5.99
CA THR A 496 -37.78 4.38 -5.50
C THR A 496 -38.05 3.08 -4.78
N PHE A 497 -37.24 2.04 -5.00
CA PHE A 497 -37.43 0.69 -4.44
C PHE A 497 -38.84 0.11 -4.65
N SER A 498 -39.52 0.55 -5.70
CA SER A 498 -40.82 0.03 -6.14
C SER A 498 -40.66 -1.22 -7.01
N LYS A 499 -41.74 -1.98 -7.23
CA LYS A 499 -41.74 -3.14 -8.17
C LYS A 499 -41.41 -2.75 -9.62
N ASN A 500 -41.52 -1.47 -9.96
CA ASN A 500 -41.22 -0.94 -11.28
C ASN A 500 -39.85 -0.22 -11.33
N SER A 501 -39.04 -0.34 -10.28
CA SER A 501 -37.71 0.29 -10.25
C SER A 501 -36.86 -0.23 -11.39
N THR A 502 -36.14 0.67 -12.03
CA THR A 502 -35.19 0.31 -13.09
C THR A 502 -33.87 -0.17 -12.51
N ASP A 503 -33.26 -1.17 -13.16
CA ASP A 503 -31.93 -1.64 -12.79
C ASP A 503 -30.89 -0.53 -13.06
N PRO A 504 -29.79 -0.45 -12.27
CA PRO A 504 -28.72 0.51 -12.51
C PRO A 504 -28.15 0.41 -13.94
N GLU A 505 -28.05 1.56 -14.62
CA GLU A 505 -27.57 1.67 -15.99
C GLU A 505 -26.24 2.45 -16.04
N VAL A 506 -25.23 1.95 -16.76
CA VAL A 506 -24.00 2.72 -17.01
C VAL A 506 -24.26 3.70 -18.16
N LEU A 507 -24.21 5.01 -17.87
CA LEU A 507 -24.38 6.05 -18.88
C LEU A 507 -23.09 6.38 -19.60
N LEU A 508 -22.00 6.57 -18.84
CA LEU A 508 -20.69 6.93 -19.37
C LEU A 508 -19.64 6.03 -18.72
N SER A 509 -18.63 5.64 -19.50
CA SER A 509 -17.53 4.79 -19.03
C SER A 509 -16.20 5.36 -19.51
N PHE A 510 -15.35 5.73 -18.57
CA PHE A 510 -14.06 6.37 -18.77
C PHE A 510 -12.92 5.52 -18.17
N THR A 511 -11.67 5.87 -18.49
CA THR A 511 -10.48 5.23 -17.88
C THR A 511 -10.37 5.62 -16.42
N SER A 512 -9.94 4.66 -15.60
CA SER A 512 -9.74 4.86 -14.16
C SER A 512 -8.34 4.45 -13.75
N GLY A 513 -7.73 5.26 -12.88
CA GLY A 513 -6.34 5.10 -12.46
C GLY A 513 -5.35 5.64 -13.49
N ALA A 514 -4.07 5.63 -13.12
CA ALA A 514 -2.99 6.19 -13.93
C ALA A 514 -2.93 5.58 -15.34
N VAL A 515 -2.72 6.42 -16.35
CA VAL A 515 -2.46 5.97 -17.72
C VAL A 515 -1.09 5.30 -17.75
N THR A 516 -1.10 3.97 -17.83
CA THR A 516 0.12 3.15 -17.82
C THR A 516 0.76 3.06 -19.19
N SER A 517 -0.04 3.12 -20.26
CA SER A 517 0.49 3.13 -21.62
C SER A 517 -0.48 3.70 -22.65
N LEU A 518 0.08 4.26 -23.72
CA LEU A 518 -0.63 4.90 -24.82
C LEU A 518 0.15 4.66 -26.12
N ASP A 519 -0.51 4.14 -27.15
CA ASP A 519 0.09 3.98 -28.48
C ASP A 519 -0.93 4.19 -29.62
N VAL A 520 -0.46 4.51 -30.82
CA VAL A 520 -1.30 4.83 -31.99
C VAL A 520 -1.11 3.86 -33.13
N SER A 521 -2.14 3.69 -33.96
CA SER A 521 -2.00 2.96 -35.23
C SER A 521 -1.11 3.74 -36.20
N SER A 522 -0.30 2.99 -36.96
CA SER A 522 0.56 3.54 -38.02
C SER A 522 -0.18 3.86 -39.32
N VAL A 523 -1.46 3.48 -39.42
CA VAL A 523 -2.27 3.58 -40.66
C VAL A 523 -3.58 4.34 -40.42
N TYR A 524 -4.19 4.14 -39.25
CA TYR A 524 -5.50 4.69 -38.94
C TYR A 524 -5.41 5.75 -37.84
N HIS A 525 -6.38 6.66 -37.82
CA HIS A 525 -6.55 7.63 -36.74
C HIS A 525 -7.20 6.98 -35.52
N THR A 526 -6.58 5.93 -35.01
CA THR A 526 -7.00 5.17 -33.84
C THR A 526 -5.84 5.07 -32.86
N PHE A 527 -6.17 5.07 -31.57
CA PHE A 527 -5.19 4.86 -30.51
C PHE A 527 -5.68 3.83 -29.51
N ALA A 528 -4.75 3.15 -28.87
CA ALA A 528 -5.00 2.26 -27.76
C ALA A 528 -4.40 2.89 -26.50
N CYS A 529 -5.16 2.84 -25.42
CA CYS A 529 -4.70 3.26 -24.11
C CYS A 529 -4.96 2.18 -23.08
N SER A 530 -4.13 2.14 -22.05
CA SER A 530 -4.36 1.33 -20.87
C SER A 530 -4.30 2.18 -19.60
N ALA A 531 -5.25 1.92 -18.71
CA ALA A 531 -5.27 2.42 -17.35
C ALA A 531 -5.79 1.30 -16.45
N SER A 532 -5.10 1.04 -15.35
CA SER A 532 -5.38 -0.09 -14.46
C SER A 532 -5.39 -1.44 -15.22
N ASN A 533 -6.54 -2.10 -15.33
CA ASN A 533 -6.72 -3.45 -15.88
C ASN A 533 -7.52 -3.47 -17.20
N VAL A 534 -7.66 -2.33 -17.87
CA VAL A 534 -8.47 -2.19 -19.08
C VAL A 534 -7.62 -1.70 -20.23
N ILE A 535 -7.80 -2.32 -21.41
CA ILE A 535 -7.35 -1.78 -22.69
C ILE A 535 -8.56 -1.22 -23.41
N ARG A 536 -8.49 0.05 -23.82
CA ARG A 536 -9.50 0.70 -24.66
C ARG A 536 -8.88 1.17 -25.97
N ILE A 537 -9.64 1.03 -27.05
CA ILE A 537 -9.26 1.50 -28.38
C ILE A 537 -10.26 2.58 -28.78
N TYR A 538 -9.74 3.74 -29.15
CA TYR A 538 -10.53 4.90 -29.54
C TYR A 538 -10.26 5.27 -30.99
N ASN A 539 -11.26 5.85 -31.63
CA ASN A 539 -11.08 6.59 -32.87
C ASN A 539 -10.88 8.07 -32.53
N ILE A 540 -9.81 8.68 -33.05
CA ILE A 540 -9.45 10.09 -32.79
C ILE A 540 -10.50 11.03 -33.40
N PHE A 541 -10.99 10.72 -34.61
CA PHE A 541 -11.93 11.56 -35.36
C PHE A 541 -13.35 11.46 -34.85
N THR A 542 -13.90 10.24 -34.73
CA THR A 542 -15.27 10.06 -34.22
C THR A 542 -15.35 10.23 -32.71
N GLN A 543 -14.20 10.14 -32.02
CA GLN A 543 -14.07 10.26 -30.56
C GLN A 543 -14.81 9.16 -29.79
N GLU A 544 -15.17 8.06 -30.48
CA GLU A 544 -15.87 6.92 -29.91
C GLU A 544 -14.91 5.80 -29.50
N VAL A 545 -15.30 5.01 -28.50
CA VAL A 545 -14.65 3.76 -28.14
C VAL A 545 -15.01 2.71 -29.19
N LEU A 546 -14.00 2.16 -29.86
CA LEU A 546 -14.15 1.07 -30.83
C LEU A 546 -14.22 -0.29 -30.14
N SER A 547 -13.35 -0.52 -29.15
CA SER A 547 -13.27 -1.79 -28.42
C SER A 547 -12.74 -1.59 -27.00
N GLN A 548 -13.17 -2.44 -26.08
CA GLN A 548 -12.72 -2.46 -24.69
C GLN A 548 -12.57 -3.91 -24.22
N LYS A 549 -11.46 -4.22 -23.55
CA LYS A 549 -11.22 -5.52 -22.91
C LYS A 549 -10.69 -5.32 -21.50
N MET A 550 -11.31 -6.00 -20.53
CA MET A 550 -10.93 -5.95 -19.11
C MET A 550 -10.18 -7.23 -18.73
N PHE A 551 -9.20 -7.10 -17.84
CA PHE A 551 -8.35 -8.18 -17.38
C PHE A 551 -8.36 -8.28 -15.85
N THR A 552 -7.90 -9.41 -15.32
CA THR A 552 -7.72 -9.60 -13.87
C THR A 552 -6.46 -8.89 -13.37
N THR A 553 -5.43 -8.80 -14.20
CA THR A 553 -4.15 -8.14 -13.91
C THR A 553 -4.03 -6.80 -14.64
N SER A 554 -3.27 -5.88 -14.05
CA SER A 554 -3.07 -4.55 -14.63
C SER A 554 -2.13 -4.58 -15.82
N VAL A 555 -2.44 -3.75 -16.82
CA VAL A 555 -1.63 -3.56 -18.02
C VAL A 555 -0.58 -2.50 -17.71
N THR A 556 0.69 -2.78 -18.00
CA THR A 556 1.82 -1.92 -17.63
C THR A 556 2.50 -1.27 -18.84
N SER A 557 2.46 -1.91 -20.00
CA SER A 557 3.03 -1.37 -21.24
C SER A 557 2.23 -1.85 -22.45
N LEU A 558 2.09 -1.02 -23.48
CA LEU A 558 1.40 -1.34 -24.73
C LEU A 558 2.20 -0.82 -25.91
N LYS A 559 2.26 -1.62 -26.99
CA LYS A 559 2.79 -1.20 -28.29
C LYS A 559 1.87 -1.63 -29.43
N TRP A 560 1.51 -0.68 -30.29
CA TRP A 560 0.78 -0.92 -31.52
C TRP A 560 1.78 -1.29 -32.61
N LEU A 561 1.58 -2.44 -33.26
CA LEU A 561 2.54 -2.93 -34.26
C LEU A 561 2.44 -2.10 -35.55
N PRO A 562 3.57 -1.52 -36.03
CA PRO A 562 3.57 -0.77 -37.27
C PRO A 562 3.50 -1.71 -38.48
N THR A 563 3.24 -1.14 -39.66
CA THR A 563 3.09 -1.88 -40.93
C THR A 563 4.25 -2.83 -41.28
N VAL A 564 5.45 -2.56 -40.76
CA VAL A 564 6.64 -3.40 -40.95
C VAL A 564 6.52 -4.74 -40.23
N PHE A 565 5.83 -4.80 -39.10
CA PHE A 565 5.58 -6.03 -38.35
C PHE A 565 4.28 -6.68 -38.81
N ASP A 566 3.25 -5.87 -39.04
CA ASP A 566 1.92 -6.33 -39.38
C ASP A 566 1.33 -5.46 -40.49
N GLU A 567 1.19 -6.00 -41.70
CA GLU A 567 0.83 -5.24 -42.92
C GLU A 567 -0.41 -4.34 -42.76
N LYS A 568 -1.37 -4.76 -41.92
CA LYS A 568 -2.62 -4.05 -41.67
C LYS A 568 -2.57 -3.12 -40.45
N SER A 569 -1.50 -3.17 -39.66
CA SER A 569 -1.38 -2.48 -38.36
C SER A 569 -2.61 -2.73 -37.48
N ASP A 570 -3.03 -4.00 -37.38
CA ASP A 570 -4.12 -4.49 -36.53
C ASP A 570 -3.62 -5.20 -35.25
N GLY A 571 -2.31 -5.48 -35.17
CA GLY A 571 -1.67 -6.11 -34.02
C GLY A 571 -1.33 -5.15 -32.87
N ILE A 572 -1.61 -5.57 -31.63
CA ILE A 572 -1.27 -4.84 -30.39
C ILE A 572 -0.56 -5.80 -29.44
N LEU A 573 0.59 -5.39 -28.91
CA LEU A 573 1.34 -6.12 -27.89
C LEU A 573 1.19 -5.44 -26.53
N ALA A 574 0.79 -6.18 -25.50
CA ALA A 574 0.61 -5.64 -24.15
C ALA A 574 1.40 -6.46 -23.11
N GLY A 575 2.10 -5.77 -22.22
CA GLY A 575 2.76 -6.31 -21.05
C GLY A 575 1.94 -6.03 -19.79
N PHE A 576 2.00 -6.96 -18.83
CA PHE A 576 1.19 -6.95 -17.62
C PHE A 576 2.05 -6.97 -16.35
N SER A 577 1.41 -6.64 -15.22
CA SER A 577 2.06 -6.59 -13.90
C SER A 577 2.50 -7.94 -13.35
N ASP A 578 1.99 -9.04 -13.88
CA ASP A 578 2.37 -10.42 -13.56
C ASP A 578 3.57 -10.95 -14.38
N GLY A 579 4.14 -10.12 -15.26
CA GLY A 579 5.25 -10.48 -16.15
C GLY A 579 4.81 -11.19 -17.43
N ILE A 580 3.49 -11.25 -17.70
CA ILE A 580 2.91 -11.84 -18.91
C ILE A 580 2.87 -10.81 -20.03
N ILE A 581 3.10 -11.30 -21.25
CA ILE A 581 2.93 -10.57 -22.50
C ILE A 581 1.82 -11.23 -23.29
N ARG A 582 0.87 -10.41 -23.76
CA ARG A 582 -0.24 -10.85 -24.60
C ARG A 582 -0.21 -10.12 -25.93
N TYR A 583 -0.33 -10.88 -27.00
CA TYR A 583 -0.44 -10.37 -28.36
C TYR A 583 -1.89 -10.44 -28.81
N PHE A 584 -2.43 -9.31 -29.24
CA PHE A 584 -3.80 -9.15 -29.71
C PHE A 584 -3.86 -8.72 -31.16
N LYS A 585 -4.99 -9.02 -31.82
CA LYS A 585 -5.36 -8.44 -33.10
C LYS A 585 -6.76 -7.85 -33.05
N LEU A 586 -6.90 -6.65 -33.62
CA LEU A 586 -8.18 -5.99 -33.78
C LEU A 586 -8.95 -6.57 -34.97
N ARG A 587 -10.18 -7.04 -34.73
CA ARG A 587 -11.09 -7.55 -35.77
C ARG A 587 -12.38 -6.76 -35.78
N SER A 588 -13.01 -6.65 -36.94
CA SER A 588 -14.37 -6.10 -37.04
C SER A 588 -15.39 -7.22 -37.23
N GLY A 589 -16.51 -7.14 -36.54
CA GLY A 589 -17.68 -7.98 -36.74
C GLY A 589 -18.93 -7.14 -37.04
N ILE A 590 -19.96 -7.77 -37.58
CA ILE A 590 -21.29 -7.19 -37.68
C ILE A 590 -22.19 -8.04 -36.78
N LYS A 591 -22.62 -7.51 -35.63
CA LYS A 591 -23.71 -8.12 -34.86
C LYS A 591 -25.04 -7.48 -35.29
N PRO A 592 -26.13 -8.26 -35.42
CA PRO A 592 -27.46 -7.70 -35.56
C PRO A 592 -27.88 -7.11 -34.21
N SER A 593 -27.72 -5.80 -34.03
CA SER A 593 -28.24 -5.06 -32.88
C SER A 593 -29.49 -4.29 -33.30
N GLY A 594 -30.65 -4.96 -33.30
CA GLY A 594 -31.92 -4.37 -33.72
C GLY A 594 -32.02 -4.14 -35.24
N THR A 595 -32.63 -3.02 -35.65
CA THR A 595 -32.86 -2.65 -37.06
C THR A 595 -31.64 -2.11 -37.79
N GLU A 596 -30.54 -1.79 -37.09
CA GLU A 596 -29.32 -1.23 -37.67
C GLU A 596 -28.13 -2.20 -37.57
N LYS A 597 -27.36 -2.30 -38.66
CA LYS A 597 -26.11 -3.06 -38.69
C LYS A 597 -24.98 -2.18 -38.14
N LYS A 598 -24.70 -2.28 -36.84
CA LYS A 598 -23.54 -1.59 -36.24
C LYS A 598 -22.27 -2.44 -36.43
N LEU A 599 -21.20 -1.79 -36.90
CA LEU A 599 -19.87 -2.39 -36.97
C LEU A 599 -19.29 -2.43 -35.54
N GLU A 600 -18.91 -3.60 -35.06
CA GLU A 600 -18.35 -3.79 -33.72
C GLU A 600 -16.88 -4.22 -33.86
N PHE A 601 -15.99 -3.70 -33.02
CA PHE A 601 -14.59 -4.12 -33.02
C PHE A 601 -14.29 -4.96 -31.77
N ASP A 602 -13.61 -6.08 -31.98
CA ASP A 602 -13.24 -7.03 -30.92
C ASP A 602 -11.71 -7.19 -30.87
N LEU A 603 -11.16 -7.14 -29.67
CA LEU A 603 -9.73 -7.29 -29.41
C LEU A 603 -9.43 -8.76 -29.09
N ARG A 604 -9.00 -9.51 -30.11
CA ARG A 604 -8.79 -10.96 -30.01
C ARG A 604 -7.39 -11.31 -29.58
N MET A 605 -7.28 -12.21 -28.61
CA MET A 605 -5.98 -12.71 -28.15
C MET A 605 -5.45 -13.75 -29.13
N ILE A 606 -4.20 -13.60 -29.57
CA ILE A 606 -3.51 -14.50 -30.50
C ILE A 606 -2.48 -15.36 -29.78
N GLN A 607 -1.75 -14.77 -28.82
CA GLN A 607 -0.69 -15.47 -28.09
C GLN A 607 -0.53 -14.90 -26.69
N VAL A 608 -0.16 -15.76 -25.73
CA VAL A 608 0.20 -15.42 -24.35
C VAL A 608 1.54 -16.06 -24.02
N LEU A 609 2.45 -15.29 -23.43
CA LEU A 609 3.77 -15.76 -22.98
C LEU A 609 4.08 -15.15 -21.62
N LYS A 610 4.74 -15.91 -20.72
CA LYS A 610 5.27 -15.39 -19.46
C LYS A 610 6.80 -15.35 -19.45
N PRO A 611 7.43 -14.32 -20.05
CA PRO A 611 8.89 -14.19 -20.05
C PRO A 611 9.46 -13.67 -18.74
N HIS A 612 8.68 -12.92 -17.96
CA HIS A 612 9.16 -12.24 -16.76
C HIS A 612 8.46 -12.76 -15.50
N THR A 613 9.11 -12.55 -14.35
CA THR A 613 8.56 -12.91 -13.03
C THR A 613 7.91 -11.72 -12.31
N LYS A 614 8.20 -10.51 -12.77
CA LYS A 614 7.72 -9.22 -12.25
C LYS A 614 7.13 -8.36 -13.38
N PRO A 615 6.47 -7.21 -13.07
CA PRO A 615 5.84 -6.35 -14.06
C PRO A 615 6.71 -6.04 -15.29
N VAL A 616 6.12 -6.15 -16.48
CA VAL A 616 6.78 -5.72 -17.73
C VAL A 616 6.76 -4.19 -17.80
N THR A 617 7.89 -3.54 -17.55
CA THR A 617 7.96 -2.08 -17.44
C THR A 617 7.99 -1.39 -18.81
N PHE A 618 8.58 -2.03 -19.83
CA PHE A 618 8.74 -1.40 -21.13
C PHE A 618 8.76 -2.41 -22.27
N ILE A 619 8.21 -2.04 -23.42
CA ILE A 619 8.24 -2.82 -24.67
C ILE A 619 8.75 -1.90 -25.77
N THR A 620 9.76 -2.34 -26.52
CA THR A 620 10.34 -1.56 -27.61
C THR A 620 10.57 -2.41 -28.86
N LEU A 621 10.36 -1.81 -30.04
CA LEU A 621 10.33 -2.49 -31.33
C LEU A 621 11.54 -2.06 -32.17
N GLU A 622 12.23 -3.01 -32.79
CA GLU A 622 13.32 -2.77 -33.74
C GLU A 622 12.86 -3.09 -35.16
N VAL A 623 12.84 -2.05 -36.01
CA VAL A 623 12.15 -2.11 -37.31
C VAL A 623 12.93 -2.92 -38.35
N LYS A 624 14.27 -2.88 -38.36
CA LYS A 624 15.06 -3.50 -39.44
C LYS A 624 14.99 -5.02 -39.43
N ASN A 625 15.10 -5.62 -38.24
CA ASN A 625 15.16 -7.07 -38.06
C ASN A 625 13.87 -7.64 -37.46
N GLN A 626 12.83 -6.81 -37.23
CA GLN A 626 11.57 -7.18 -36.61
C GLN A 626 11.75 -7.81 -35.22
N TRP A 627 12.69 -7.28 -34.44
CA TRP A 627 12.89 -7.71 -33.06
C TRP A 627 12.03 -6.92 -32.08
N ILE A 628 11.69 -7.58 -30.98
CA ILE A 628 10.97 -6.98 -29.88
C ILE A 628 11.79 -7.23 -28.62
N ALA A 629 12.05 -6.17 -27.85
CA ALA A 629 12.66 -6.29 -26.53
C ALA A 629 11.66 -5.88 -25.45
N THR A 630 11.57 -6.69 -24.41
CA THR A 630 10.70 -6.45 -23.25
C THR A 630 11.56 -6.38 -21.99
N GLY A 631 11.36 -5.33 -21.22
CA GLY A 631 12.07 -5.08 -19.97
C GLY A 631 11.11 -5.25 -18.79
N SER A 632 11.63 -5.70 -17.67
CA SER A 632 10.85 -5.93 -16.45
C SER A 632 11.55 -5.39 -15.20
N ALA A 633 10.75 -5.16 -14.17
CA ALA A 633 11.20 -4.86 -12.83
C ALA A 633 11.95 -6.04 -12.15
N ASP A 634 11.99 -7.23 -12.77
CA ASP A 634 12.87 -8.32 -12.33
C ASP A 634 14.34 -8.13 -12.74
N GLY A 635 14.63 -7.09 -13.52
CA GLY A 635 15.97 -6.81 -14.00
C GLY A 635 16.39 -7.70 -15.16
N THR A 636 15.44 -8.17 -15.96
CA THR A 636 15.71 -8.89 -17.20
C THR A 636 15.20 -8.14 -18.43
N VAL A 637 15.96 -8.24 -19.53
CA VAL A 637 15.53 -7.81 -20.87
C VAL A 637 15.41 -9.04 -21.75
N PHE A 638 14.20 -9.34 -22.22
CA PHE A 638 13.90 -10.49 -23.06
C PHE A 638 13.75 -10.06 -24.52
N PHE A 639 14.44 -10.76 -25.43
CA PHE A 639 14.40 -10.53 -26.87
C PHE A 639 13.53 -11.56 -27.58
N PHE A 640 12.72 -11.10 -28.53
CA PHE A 640 11.87 -11.91 -29.39
C PHE A 640 12.09 -11.57 -30.86
N ASN A 641 11.95 -12.58 -31.70
CA ASN A 641 11.79 -12.40 -33.14
C ASN A 641 10.29 -12.42 -33.47
N PHE A 642 9.80 -11.40 -34.15
CA PHE A 642 8.42 -11.36 -34.59
C PHE A 642 8.25 -12.09 -35.92
N THR A 643 7.21 -12.90 -36.04
CA THR A 643 6.84 -13.57 -37.29
C THR A 643 5.33 -13.47 -37.51
N PRO A 644 4.82 -13.70 -38.74
CA PRO A 644 3.37 -13.73 -38.97
C PRO A 644 2.61 -14.74 -38.09
N LYS A 645 3.31 -15.74 -37.51
CA LYS A 645 2.75 -16.73 -36.59
C LYS A 645 2.73 -16.30 -35.12
N GLY A 646 3.35 -15.16 -34.78
CA GLY A 646 3.48 -14.65 -33.41
C GLY A 646 4.93 -14.38 -33.00
N LEU A 647 5.12 -14.20 -31.70
CA LEU A 647 6.38 -13.94 -31.02
C LEU A 647 7.16 -15.24 -30.80
N ASN A 648 8.42 -15.26 -31.23
CA ASN A 648 9.36 -16.35 -30.98
C ASN A 648 10.46 -15.91 -30.02
N PRO A 649 10.62 -16.53 -28.83
CA PRO A 649 11.69 -16.21 -27.88
C PRO A 649 13.09 -16.41 -28.48
N ILE A 650 13.96 -15.42 -28.37
CA ILE A 650 15.40 -15.52 -28.71
C ILE A 650 16.20 -15.82 -27.44
N GLY A 651 16.00 -15.03 -26.38
CA GLY A 651 16.69 -15.17 -25.10
C GLY A 651 16.67 -13.87 -24.30
N PHE A 652 17.26 -13.87 -23.10
CA PHE A 652 17.26 -12.71 -22.21
C PHE A 652 18.64 -12.40 -21.62
N VAL A 653 18.81 -11.15 -21.18
CA VAL A 653 19.98 -10.68 -20.43
C VAL A 653 19.55 -10.18 -19.05
N ASN A 654 20.43 -10.31 -18.05
CA ASN A 654 20.19 -9.85 -16.68
C ASN A 654 20.96 -8.53 -16.42
N VAL A 655 20.21 -7.47 -16.12
CA VAL A 655 20.73 -6.14 -15.81
C VAL A 655 20.83 -5.87 -14.29
N LYS A 656 20.32 -6.79 -13.46
CA LYS A 656 20.36 -6.79 -11.98
C LYS A 656 19.59 -5.67 -11.28
N GLU A 657 18.92 -4.78 -12.01
CA GLU A 657 18.15 -3.65 -11.47
C GLU A 657 16.87 -3.41 -12.29
N GLU A 658 15.88 -2.75 -11.68
CA GLU A 658 14.64 -2.35 -12.36
C GLU A 658 14.91 -1.42 -13.56
N ILE A 659 14.28 -1.76 -14.69
CA ILE A 659 14.41 -1.03 -15.96
C ILE A 659 13.36 0.08 -16.01
N THR A 660 13.82 1.31 -16.21
CA THR A 660 12.97 2.51 -16.29
C THR A 660 12.66 2.90 -17.74
N PHE A 661 13.62 2.72 -18.66
CA PHE A 661 13.45 3.11 -20.07
C PHE A 661 14.31 2.26 -21.01
N MET A 662 13.83 2.03 -22.23
CA MET A 662 14.59 1.32 -23.26
C MET A 662 14.39 1.93 -24.65
N THR A 663 15.46 2.08 -25.42
CA THR A 663 15.39 2.57 -26.80
C THR A 663 16.41 1.91 -27.71
N TRP A 664 16.00 1.59 -28.94
CA TRP A 664 16.89 1.08 -29.96
C TRP A 664 17.65 2.22 -30.64
N THR A 665 18.84 1.93 -31.14
CA THR A 665 19.59 2.85 -32.01
C THR A 665 18.74 3.25 -33.21
N PRO A 666 18.79 4.53 -33.65
CA PRO A 666 18.07 5.00 -34.82
C PRO A 666 18.36 4.17 -36.08
N ALA A 667 17.36 4.05 -36.96
CA ALA A 667 17.47 3.23 -38.16
C ALA A 667 18.56 3.68 -39.15
N GLN A 668 19.09 4.91 -39.02
CA GLN A 668 20.19 5.38 -39.87
C GLN A 668 21.54 4.76 -39.47
N TYR A 669 21.65 4.12 -38.31
CA TYR A 669 22.93 3.61 -37.81
C TYR A 669 23.21 2.19 -38.34
N ASP A 670 24.48 1.89 -38.61
CA ASP A 670 24.91 0.60 -39.18
C ASP A 670 24.74 -0.58 -38.20
N LYS A 671 24.98 -0.34 -36.91
CA LYS A 671 24.85 -1.34 -35.85
C LYS A 671 23.57 -1.13 -35.07
N THR A 672 22.76 -2.19 -34.98
CA THR A 672 21.58 -2.22 -34.12
C THR A 672 21.99 -2.49 -32.68
N ARG A 673 21.75 -1.54 -31.78
CA ARG A 673 22.00 -1.68 -30.33
C ARG A 673 20.81 -1.23 -29.51
N LEU A 674 20.65 -1.80 -28.32
CA LEU A 674 19.61 -1.47 -27.36
C LEU A 674 20.21 -0.72 -26.19
N LEU A 675 19.75 0.52 -25.95
CA LEU A 675 20.04 1.27 -24.74
C LEU A 675 19.01 0.92 -23.66
N VAL A 676 19.46 0.64 -22.44
CA VAL A 676 18.64 0.27 -21.28
C VAL A 676 19.03 1.18 -20.12
N CYS A 677 18.06 1.96 -19.63
CA CYS A 677 18.22 2.82 -18.47
C CYS A 677 17.69 2.12 -17.21
N LEU A 678 18.45 2.20 -16.14
CA LEU A 678 18.13 1.56 -14.86
C LEU A 678 17.79 2.59 -13.79
N LYS A 679 17.03 2.15 -12.79
CA LYS A 679 16.58 3.00 -11.67
C LYS A 679 17.71 3.57 -10.81
N ASN A 680 18.88 2.94 -10.81
CA ASN A 680 20.07 3.37 -10.06
C ASN A 680 21.00 4.32 -10.86
N GLY A 681 20.53 4.88 -11.98
CA GLY A 681 21.30 5.81 -12.81
C GLY A 681 22.39 5.15 -13.66
N VAL A 682 22.41 3.82 -13.76
CA VAL A 682 23.30 3.07 -14.67
C VAL A 682 22.60 2.84 -16.00
N ILE A 683 23.35 2.96 -17.10
CA ILE A 683 22.86 2.74 -18.46
C ILE A 683 23.67 1.62 -19.10
N HIS A 684 22.98 0.62 -19.64
CA HIS A 684 23.59 -0.47 -20.40
C HIS A 684 23.27 -0.32 -21.89
N GLU A 685 24.23 -0.58 -22.76
CA GLU A 685 24.02 -0.67 -24.20
C GLU A 685 24.40 -2.08 -24.68
N TYR A 686 23.42 -2.84 -25.16
CA TYR A 686 23.60 -4.19 -25.69
C TYR A 686 23.64 -4.18 -27.22
N GLU A 687 24.55 -4.94 -27.82
CA GLU A 687 24.48 -5.21 -29.26
C GLU A 687 23.30 -6.15 -29.55
N GLY A 688 22.57 -5.90 -30.65
CA GLY A 688 21.38 -6.68 -30.99
C GLY A 688 21.72 -8.15 -31.32
N PRO A 689 20.77 -9.09 -31.14
CA PRO A 689 21.00 -10.54 -31.29
C PRO A 689 21.26 -11.04 -32.73
N GLY A 690 21.63 -10.16 -33.67
CA GLY A 690 21.76 -10.49 -35.10
C GLY A 690 23.03 -11.26 -35.43
N GLY A 691 22.90 -12.36 -36.18
CA GLY A 691 24.03 -13.09 -36.74
C GLY A 691 24.66 -14.15 -35.83
N ILE A 692 24.20 -14.29 -34.60
CA ILE A 692 24.67 -15.32 -33.64
C ILE A 692 23.58 -16.39 -33.51
N LYS A 693 23.94 -17.67 -33.72
CA LYS A 693 23.03 -18.79 -33.42
C LYS A 693 23.13 -19.12 -31.93
N PHE A 694 22.10 -18.76 -31.17
CA PHE A 694 22.01 -19.08 -29.76
C PHE A 694 21.50 -20.51 -29.59
N ASP A 695 22.20 -21.31 -28.78
CA ASP A 695 21.68 -22.60 -28.33
C ASP A 695 20.74 -22.39 -27.15
N THR A 696 19.44 -22.30 -27.45
CA THR A 696 18.39 -22.14 -26.44
C THR A 696 17.82 -23.49 -25.98
N SER A 697 18.52 -24.60 -26.16
CA SER A 697 17.98 -25.93 -25.83
C SER A 697 17.80 -26.16 -24.33
N THR A 698 18.65 -25.56 -23.49
CA THR A 698 18.65 -25.72 -22.03
C THR A 698 18.19 -24.47 -21.29
N SER A 699 18.63 -23.28 -21.71
CA SER A 699 18.28 -22.00 -21.10
C SER A 699 18.13 -20.90 -22.15
N TYR A 700 17.37 -19.86 -21.84
CA TYR A 700 17.26 -18.64 -22.63
C TYR A 700 18.28 -17.55 -22.24
N LEU A 701 19.18 -17.80 -21.29
CA LEU A 701 20.15 -16.80 -20.82
C LEU A 701 21.25 -16.49 -21.86
N LEU A 702 21.45 -15.22 -22.21
CA LEU A 702 22.40 -14.73 -23.22
C LEU A 702 23.63 -13.98 -22.66
N GLU A 703 23.78 -13.90 -21.33
CA GLU A 703 24.73 -13.00 -20.64
C GLU A 703 26.21 -13.14 -21.07
N SER A 704 26.64 -14.32 -21.52
CA SER A 704 28.01 -14.55 -22.00
C SER A 704 28.22 -14.33 -23.50
N GLN A 705 27.17 -14.01 -24.25
CA GLN A 705 27.17 -14.08 -25.72
C GLN A 705 26.89 -12.72 -26.40
N LEU A 706 26.34 -11.74 -25.68
CA LEU A 706 26.06 -10.40 -26.21
C LEU A 706 27.04 -9.35 -25.65
N PRO A 707 27.78 -8.62 -26.51
CA PRO A 707 28.61 -7.50 -26.07
C PRO A 707 27.76 -6.40 -25.40
N VAL A 708 28.28 -5.85 -24.29
CA VAL A 708 27.63 -4.79 -23.51
C VAL A 708 28.58 -3.64 -23.22
N ARG A 709 28.10 -2.39 -23.33
CA ARG A 709 28.75 -1.18 -22.79
C ARG A 709 27.98 -0.70 -21.57
N ILE A 710 28.68 -0.20 -20.56
CA ILE A 710 28.07 0.31 -19.33
C ILE A 710 28.50 1.77 -19.14
N PHE A 711 27.54 2.63 -18.85
CA PHE A 711 27.75 4.01 -18.46
C PHE A 711 27.18 4.23 -17.05
N ARG A 712 27.98 4.79 -16.13
CA ARG A 712 27.53 5.10 -14.77
C ARG A 712 27.43 6.60 -14.56
N PHE A 713 26.20 7.09 -14.40
CA PHE A 713 25.97 8.48 -14.08
C PHE A 713 26.49 8.80 -12.67
N ARG A 714 27.17 9.94 -12.54
CA ARG A 714 27.54 10.55 -11.25
C ARG A 714 27.00 11.97 -11.24
N SER A 715 26.29 12.32 -10.19
CA SER A 715 25.73 13.67 -10.02
C SER A 715 26.83 14.72 -10.12
N ILE A 716 26.61 15.70 -10.99
CA ILE A 716 27.43 16.92 -11.11
C ILE A 716 26.62 18.18 -10.83
N LYS A 717 25.34 18.04 -10.44
CA LYS A 717 24.41 19.16 -10.31
C LYS A 717 24.83 20.15 -9.24
N SER A 718 25.31 19.68 -8.09
CA SER A 718 25.83 20.57 -7.02
C SER A 718 26.92 21.51 -7.53
N ARG A 719 27.81 20.99 -8.38
CA ARG A 719 28.86 21.78 -9.03
C ARG A 719 28.31 22.77 -10.04
N LEU A 720 27.35 22.36 -10.88
CA LEU A 720 26.71 23.26 -11.85
C LEU A 720 26.01 24.44 -11.14
N ARG A 721 25.26 24.15 -10.07
CA ARG A 721 24.57 25.19 -9.27
C ARG A 721 25.55 26.15 -8.60
N HIS A 722 26.66 25.64 -8.08
CA HIS A 722 27.69 26.49 -7.49
C HIS A 722 28.38 27.37 -8.54
N GLU A 723 28.68 26.83 -9.73
CA GLU A 723 29.21 27.59 -10.87
C GLU A 723 28.22 28.67 -11.34
N GLU A 724 26.92 28.37 -11.42
CA GLU A 724 25.85 29.35 -11.73
C GLU A 724 25.75 30.47 -10.69
N GLU A 725 25.83 30.14 -9.41
CA GLU A 725 25.79 31.12 -8.33
C GLU A 725 27.01 32.06 -8.34
N LEU A 726 28.21 31.50 -8.55
CA LEU A 726 29.44 32.29 -8.73
C LEU A 726 29.35 33.21 -9.95
N GLU A 727 28.78 32.73 -11.07
CA GLU A 727 28.59 33.56 -12.26
C GLU A 727 27.56 34.68 -12.02
N ARG A 728 26.49 34.40 -11.27
CA ARG A 728 25.51 35.42 -10.85
C ARG A 728 26.16 36.49 -9.98
N LYS A 729 26.92 36.08 -8.95
CA LYS A 729 27.70 37.01 -8.11
C LYS A 729 28.66 37.86 -8.95
N ARG A 730 29.40 37.26 -9.90
CA ARG A 730 30.32 37.98 -10.78
C ARG A 730 29.59 39.01 -11.65
N LYS A 731 28.41 38.68 -12.20
CA LYS A 731 27.59 39.62 -12.99
C LYS A 731 27.05 40.78 -12.14
N GLU A 732 26.57 40.49 -10.93
CA GLU A 732 26.11 41.52 -10.00
C GLU A 732 27.25 42.47 -9.60
N GLU A 733 28.46 41.94 -9.40
CA GLU A 733 29.66 42.73 -9.13
C GLU A 733 30.07 43.57 -10.34
N GLU A 734 30.12 42.99 -11.55
CA GLU A 734 30.38 43.72 -12.79
C GLU A 734 29.35 44.85 -13.03
N GLU A 735 28.06 44.61 -12.75
CA GLU A 735 27.01 45.63 -12.86
C GLU A 735 27.16 46.72 -11.80
N ARG A 736 27.48 46.35 -10.57
CA ARG A 736 27.79 47.30 -9.48
C ARG A 736 28.98 48.18 -9.85
N GLN A 737 30.05 47.59 -10.41
CA GLN A 737 31.21 48.34 -10.89
C GLN A 737 30.85 49.27 -12.06
N ARG A 738 30.03 48.81 -13.03
CA ARG A 738 29.54 49.67 -14.13
C ARG A 738 28.72 50.85 -13.63
N LYS A 739 27.80 50.63 -12.69
CA LYS A 739 26.99 51.71 -12.06
C LYS A 739 27.87 52.72 -11.33
N LEU A 740 28.88 52.24 -10.59
CA LEU A 740 29.85 53.09 -9.90
C LEU A 740 30.71 53.92 -10.87
N GLU A 741 31.13 53.32 -11.99
CA GLU A 741 31.89 54.01 -13.04
C GLU A 741 31.04 55.06 -13.77
N GLU A 742 29.78 54.75 -14.07
CA GLU A 742 28.82 55.67 -14.66
C GLU A 742 28.52 56.87 -13.72
N GLU A 743 28.35 56.60 -12.43
CA GLU A 743 28.17 57.64 -11.41
C GLU A 743 29.43 58.54 -11.27
N ARG A 744 30.63 57.94 -11.29
CA ARG A 744 31.90 58.69 -11.29
C ARG A 744 32.05 59.55 -12.54
N ARG A 745 31.60 59.07 -13.69
CA ARG A 745 31.61 59.80 -14.97
C ARG A 745 30.60 60.95 -14.98
N LEU A 746 29.43 60.78 -14.37
CA LEU A 746 28.43 61.85 -14.15
C LEU A 746 28.92 62.92 -13.17
N ARG A 747 29.70 62.55 -12.15
CA ARG A 747 30.27 63.47 -11.15
C ARG A 747 31.52 64.25 -11.62
N GLY A 748 32.01 64.01 -12.85
CA GLY A 748 33.10 64.80 -13.46
C GLY A 748 34.44 64.70 -12.73
N ILE A 749 34.74 63.57 -12.08
CA ILE A 749 35.98 63.37 -11.32
C ILE A 749 37.04 62.74 -12.24
N GLU A 750 38.12 63.45 -12.54
CA GLU A 750 39.29 62.90 -13.25
C GLU A 750 39.97 61.80 -12.43
N LYS A 751 40.40 60.73 -13.12
CA LYS A 751 41.05 59.54 -12.56
C LYS A 751 42.22 59.91 -11.64
N LYS A 752 42.00 59.84 -10.32
CA LYS A 752 43.06 59.49 -9.38
C LYS A 752 43.02 57.98 -9.18
N GLU A 753 44.08 57.30 -9.59
CA GLU A 753 44.36 55.92 -9.23
C GLU A 753 44.28 55.80 -7.70
N LYS A 754 43.25 55.11 -7.21
CA LYS A 754 43.20 54.67 -5.82
C LYS A 754 43.92 53.32 -5.76
N GLU A 755 45.06 53.32 -5.07
CA GLU A 755 45.69 52.11 -4.54
C GLU A 755 44.68 51.34 -3.67
N GLY A 756 44.79 50.01 -3.72
CA GLY A 756 43.79 49.03 -3.27
C GLY A 756 43.16 49.30 -1.91
N GLU A 757 41.82 49.40 -1.93
CA GLU A 757 40.98 49.19 -0.75
C GLU A 757 41.15 47.72 -0.32
N ARG A 758 41.43 47.49 0.97
CA ARG A 758 41.54 46.14 1.54
C ARG A 758 40.13 45.52 1.58
N PRO A 759 40.00 44.21 1.28
CA PRO A 759 38.71 43.54 1.39
C PRO A 759 38.16 43.70 2.80
N THR A 760 36.85 43.90 2.89
CA THR A 760 36.12 43.96 4.16
C THR A 760 36.11 42.59 4.84
N GLU A 761 35.98 42.53 6.17
CA GLU A 761 35.94 41.25 6.91
C GLU A 761 34.84 40.29 6.38
N GLN A 762 33.75 40.84 5.82
CA GLN A 762 32.71 40.06 5.16
C GLN A 762 33.16 39.44 3.83
N GLU A 763 33.97 40.15 3.04
CA GLU A 763 34.54 39.63 1.78
C GLU A 763 35.57 38.52 2.07
N GLU A 764 36.39 38.67 3.12
CA GLU A 764 37.32 37.61 3.57
C GLU A 764 36.57 36.36 4.10
N GLU A 765 35.43 36.53 4.78
CA GLU A 765 34.58 35.41 5.20
C GLU A 765 33.85 34.72 4.03
N GLU A 766 33.45 35.46 3.00
CA GLU A 766 32.87 34.88 1.78
C GLU A 766 33.92 34.13 0.95
N GLU A 767 35.13 34.67 0.80
CA GLU A 767 36.25 33.98 0.13
C GLU A 767 36.63 32.68 0.87
N GLN A 768 36.68 32.69 2.21
CA GLN A 768 36.93 31.47 2.99
C GLN A 768 35.83 30.40 2.84
N LYS A 769 34.56 30.81 2.71
CA LYS A 769 33.44 29.87 2.48
C LYS A 769 33.47 29.26 1.08
N GLU A 770 33.97 29.99 0.07
CA GLU A 770 34.14 29.48 -1.29
C GLU A 770 35.29 28.46 -1.38
N ASP A 771 36.42 28.68 -0.70
CA ASP A 771 37.57 27.75 -0.69
C ASP A 771 37.27 26.39 -0.01
N ASP A 772 36.33 26.34 0.93
CA ASP A 772 35.93 25.11 1.66
C ASP A 772 34.78 24.32 0.99
N TRP A 773 34.25 24.79 -0.15
CA TRP A 773 33.11 24.15 -0.81
C TRP A 773 33.46 22.78 -1.42
N LYS A 774 32.56 21.80 -1.27
CA LYS A 774 32.70 20.45 -1.85
C LYS A 774 31.42 20.04 -2.58
N PRO A 775 31.53 19.36 -3.74
CA PRO A 775 30.36 18.90 -4.48
C PRO A 775 29.60 17.85 -3.68
N TYR A 776 28.33 18.14 -3.40
CA TYR A 776 27.40 17.17 -2.85
C TYR A 776 27.01 16.15 -3.93
N ILE A 777 27.08 14.85 -3.57
CA ILE A 777 26.62 13.74 -4.40
C ILE A 777 25.60 12.97 -3.55
N PRO A 778 24.37 12.74 -4.04
CA PRO A 778 23.36 12.04 -3.27
C PRO A 778 23.79 10.59 -2.97
N GLU A 779 23.45 10.10 -1.78
CA GLU A 779 23.77 8.72 -1.37
C GLU A 779 23.05 7.68 -2.22
N ILE A 780 21.81 7.98 -2.61
CA ILE A 780 20.99 7.19 -3.52
C ILE A 780 21.05 7.88 -4.90
N PRO A 781 21.59 7.23 -5.94
CA PRO A 781 21.63 7.81 -7.27
C PRO A 781 20.21 8.06 -7.81
N SER A 782 20.02 9.19 -8.47
CA SER A 782 18.80 9.49 -9.20
C SER A 782 18.52 8.47 -10.31
N ALA A 783 17.23 8.21 -10.56
CA ALA A 783 16.81 7.34 -11.66
C ALA A 783 16.96 8.04 -13.02
N ALA A 784 17.37 7.27 -14.03
CA ALA A 784 17.35 7.71 -15.41
C ALA A 784 15.94 7.58 -16.00
N LEU A 785 15.33 8.68 -16.41
CA LEU A 785 13.94 8.71 -16.89
C LEU A 785 13.82 8.37 -18.38
N PHE A 786 14.64 9.00 -19.22
CA PHE A 786 14.75 8.67 -20.63
C PHE A 786 16.12 9.03 -21.19
N ALA A 787 16.45 8.45 -22.34
CA ALA A 787 17.65 8.80 -23.08
C ALA A 787 17.42 8.84 -24.59
N VAL A 788 18.18 9.71 -25.29
CA VAL A 788 18.06 9.95 -26.73
C VAL A 788 19.43 9.91 -27.39
N TYR A 789 19.60 9.07 -28.41
CA TYR A 789 20.82 9.04 -29.20
C TYR A 789 21.05 10.35 -29.97
N THR A 790 22.29 10.83 -29.95
CA THR A 790 22.77 11.93 -30.82
C THR A 790 23.78 11.43 -31.84
N SER A 791 24.71 10.58 -31.38
CA SER A 791 25.65 9.86 -32.22
C SER A 791 25.78 8.41 -31.72
N PRO A 792 26.44 7.49 -32.45
CA PRO A 792 26.64 6.11 -32.00
C PRO A 792 27.34 5.95 -30.64
N ASP A 793 28.05 6.98 -30.18
CA ASP A 793 28.81 6.95 -28.92
C ASP A 793 28.30 8.00 -27.90
N THR A 794 27.29 8.81 -28.25
CA THR A 794 26.79 9.90 -27.40
C THR A 794 25.27 9.95 -27.34
N PHE A 795 24.72 10.29 -26.18
CA PHE A 795 23.28 10.37 -25.94
C PHE A 795 22.94 11.48 -24.93
N TRP A 796 21.74 12.05 -25.05
CA TRP A 796 21.15 12.90 -24.02
C TRP A 796 20.44 12.06 -22.98
N LEU A 797 20.52 12.46 -21.72
CA LEU A 797 19.97 11.76 -20.56
C LEU A 797 19.15 12.73 -19.70
N SER A 798 17.94 12.32 -19.35
CA SER A 798 17.08 12.99 -18.36
C SER A 798 17.09 12.18 -17.05
N MET A 799 17.22 12.87 -15.91
CA MET A 799 17.31 12.29 -14.58
C MET A 799 16.15 12.77 -13.69
N ASP A 800 15.75 11.96 -12.71
CA ASP A 800 14.75 12.31 -11.69
C ASP A 800 15.39 12.89 -10.41
N ASP A 801 14.56 13.27 -9.45
CA ASP A 801 14.91 13.67 -8.08
C ASP A 801 16.02 14.73 -8.01
N TYR A 802 17.13 14.45 -7.31
CA TYR A 802 18.18 15.45 -7.08
C TYR A 802 18.77 15.95 -8.39
N ASP A 803 19.00 15.09 -9.38
CA ASP A 803 19.66 15.42 -10.64
C ASP A 803 18.74 16.03 -11.72
N ALA A 804 17.47 16.27 -11.41
CA ALA A 804 16.52 16.94 -12.31
C ALA A 804 16.89 18.41 -12.60
N GLY A 805 16.26 19.02 -13.60
CA GLY A 805 16.51 20.42 -14.00
C GLY A 805 17.59 20.62 -15.07
N TYR A 806 18.29 19.55 -15.47
CA TYR A 806 19.26 19.58 -16.55
C TYR A 806 19.05 18.38 -17.50
N LEU A 807 19.39 18.58 -18.78
CA LEU A 807 19.68 17.49 -19.70
C LEU A 807 21.18 17.28 -19.77
N TYR A 808 21.62 16.03 -19.61
CA TYR A 808 23.04 15.67 -19.61
C TYR A 808 23.43 15.01 -20.93
N HIS A 809 24.43 15.56 -21.62
CA HIS A 809 25.01 14.95 -22.81
C HIS A 809 26.13 14.02 -22.40
N CYS A 810 25.92 12.73 -22.56
CA CYS A 810 26.80 11.68 -22.08
C CYS A 810 27.53 11.02 -23.25
N GLN A 811 28.79 10.63 -23.03
CA GLN A 811 29.59 9.87 -23.99
C GLN A 811 30.09 8.57 -23.36
N PHE A 812 29.99 7.47 -24.10
CA PHE A 812 30.61 6.21 -23.70
C PHE A 812 32.13 6.29 -23.78
N SER A 813 32.82 5.84 -22.74
CA SER A 813 34.28 5.67 -22.77
C SER A 813 34.70 4.57 -23.77
N ASN A 814 35.87 4.71 -24.40
CA ASN A 814 36.33 4.11 -25.68
C ASN A 814 36.10 2.59 -25.95
N LYS A 815 36.18 2.21 -27.24
CA LYS A 815 35.58 1.06 -27.98
C LYS A 815 35.93 -0.41 -27.63
N ASP A 816 36.80 -0.75 -26.67
CA ASP A 816 37.36 -2.12 -26.54
C ASP A 816 36.77 -3.01 -25.43
N ASP A 817 35.95 -2.48 -24.54
CA ASP A 817 35.44 -3.23 -23.38
C ASP A 817 34.17 -4.01 -23.69
N ARG A 818 34.34 -5.08 -24.46
CA ARG A 818 33.23 -5.97 -24.82
C ARG A 818 32.74 -6.85 -23.66
N PHE A 819 33.52 -7.01 -22.57
CA PHE A 819 33.26 -8.05 -21.56
C PHE A 819 33.75 -7.80 -20.11
N GLN A 820 34.23 -6.61 -19.71
CA GLN A 820 34.77 -6.42 -18.34
C GLN A 820 34.20 -5.22 -17.57
N TYR A 821 33.63 -5.53 -16.40
CA TYR A 821 33.22 -4.59 -15.36
C TYR A 821 34.45 -3.97 -14.69
N ASN A 822 34.63 -2.64 -14.81
CA ASN A 822 35.67 -1.90 -14.09
C ASN A 822 35.05 -0.86 -13.13
N PRO A 823 35.10 -1.07 -11.81
CA PRO A 823 34.44 -0.20 -10.82
C PRO A 823 35.12 1.17 -10.61
N GLU A 824 36.35 1.39 -11.09
CA GLU A 824 37.10 2.65 -10.89
C GLU A 824 36.95 3.67 -12.02
N ARG A 825 36.24 3.36 -13.11
CA ARG A 825 36.20 4.22 -14.31
C ARG A 825 35.21 5.38 -14.16
N GLN A 826 35.60 6.56 -14.62
CA GLN A 826 34.76 7.76 -14.71
C GLN A 826 34.31 7.93 -16.16
N ASP A 827 33.02 7.75 -16.43
CA ASP A 827 32.44 8.12 -17.72
C ASP A 827 32.25 9.63 -17.80
N THR A 828 32.36 10.18 -19.01
CA THR A 828 32.43 11.64 -19.22
C THR A 828 31.08 12.22 -19.65
N ILE A 829 30.58 13.17 -18.86
CA ILE A 829 29.52 14.08 -19.27
C ILE A 829 30.17 15.18 -20.12
N VAL A 830 29.77 15.29 -21.38
CA VAL A 830 30.37 16.17 -22.40
C VAL A 830 29.80 17.58 -22.30
N ASN A 831 28.49 17.69 -22.08
CA ASN A 831 27.77 18.96 -22.04
C ASN A 831 26.53 18.83 -21.15
N THR A 832 26.00 19.96 -20.67
CA THR A 832 24.75 20.03 -19.90
C THR A 832 23.91 21.21 -20.35
N LEU A 833 22.61 21.00 -20.51
CA LEU A 833 21.65 22.06 -20.82
C LEU A 833 20.72 22.28 -19.62
N PRO A 834 20.70 23.49 -19.02
CA PRO A 834 19.71 23.81 -17.99
C PRO A 834 18.32 23.86 -18.62
N VAL A 835 17.34 23.28 -17.93
CA VAL A 835 15.93 23.40 -18.29
C VAL A 835 15.42 24.71 -17.69
N PRO A 836 14.93 25.68 -18.48
CA PRO A 836 14.49 26.94 -17.93
C PRO A 836 13.33 26.76 -16.95
N ASN A 837 13.48 27.36 -15.77
CA ASN A 837 12.41 27.53 -14.81
C ASN A 837 11.34 28.45 -15.39
N THR A 838 10.08 28.17 -15.08
CA THR A 838 8.96 29.05 -15.42
C THR A 838 8.28 29.50 -14.16
N ASP A 839 7.95 30.79 -14.04
CA ASP A 839 7.14 31.35 -12.95
C ASP A 839 5.77 30.62 -12.81
N LEU A 840 5.32 29.97 -13.89
CA LEU A 840 4.09 29.18 -13.98
C LEU A 840 4.22 27.71 -13.52
N ALA A 841 5.41 27.24 -13.16
CA ALA A 841 5.62 25.85 -12.81
C ALA A 841 6.30 25.81 -11.45
N HIS A 842 5.51 25.58 -10.40
CA HIS A 842 6.01 25.44 -9.04
C HIS A 842 7.15 24.43 -8.96
N GLY A 843 8.32 24.90 -8.51
CA GLY A 843 9.49 24.09 -8.24
C GLY A 843 10.65 24.37 -9.18
N ASP A 844 11.81 24.65 -8.59
CA ASP A 844 13.08 24.50 -9.31
C ASP A 844 13.24 23.04 -9.73
N ASP A 845 13.85 22.79 -10.88
CA ASP A 845 14.32 21.47 -11.30
C ASP A 845 13.23 20.41 -11.54
N ILE A 846 12.15 20.77 -12.25
CA ILE A 846 11.09 19.81 -12.59
C ILE A 846 11.62 18.73 -13.55
N PRO A 847 11.48 17.43 -13.22
CA PRO A 847 11.94 16.33 -14.08
C PRO A 847 11.18 16.24 -15.41
N LEU A 848 11.92 15.93 -16.48
CA LEU A 848 11.37 15.63 -17.80
C LEU A 848 11.11 14.12 -17.88
N THR A 849 9.84 13.74 -17.98
CA THR A 849 9.37 12.36 -17.76
C THR A 849 9.15 11.59 -19.05
N SER A 850 8.76 12.27 -20.12
CA SER A 850 8.54 11.66 -21.43
C SER A 850 9.00 12.58 -22.55
N ILE A 851 9.36 11.98 -23.69
CA ILE A 851 9.84 12.71 -24.86
C ILE A 851 9.32 12.09 -26.16
N LEU A 852 8.98 12.95 -27.12
CA LEU A 852 8.60 12.57 -28.47
C LEU A 852 9.23 13.54 -29.47
N ILE A 853 10.08 13.02 -30.36
CA ILE A 853 10.76 13.80 -31.39
C ILE A 853 10.02 13.61 -32.72
N ARG A 854 9.62 14.71 -33.36
CA ARG A 854 8.97 14.70 -34.69
C ARG A 854 9.73 15.60 -35.66
N GLU A 855 10.66 14.98 -36.38
CA GLU A 855 11.55 15.64 -37.34
C GLU A 855 10.76 16.40 -38.43
N LYS A 856 9.65 15.83 -38.92
CA LYS A 856 8.79 16.46 -39.95
C LYS A 856 8.18 17.79 -39.51
N LEU A 857 7.84 17.90 -38.22
CA LEU A 857 7.27 19.11 -37.65
C LEU A 857 8.34 20.11 -37.18
N ASN A 858 9.60 19.68 -37.15
CA ASN A 858 10.71 20.35 -36.50
C ASN A 858 10.45 20.63 -35.00
N LEU A 859 9.78 19.71 -34.31
CA LEU A 859 9.35 19.86 -32.91
C LEU A 859 9.77 18.67 -32.03
N ILE A 860 10.04 18.95 -30.77
CA ILE A 860 10.24 17.98 -29.70
C ILE A 860 9.19 18.23 -28.62
N PHE A 861 8.33 17.26 -28.36
CA PHE A 861 7.36 17.30 -27.27
C PHE A 861 7.97 16.64 -26.04
N VAL A 862 7.81 17.27 -24.88
CA VAL A 862 8.34 16.82 -23.61
C VAL A 862 7.27 16.91 -22.54
N GLY A 863 7.08 15.84 -21.78
CA GLY A 863 6.18 15.78 -20.64
C GLY A 863 6.94 16.09 -19.35
N LEU A 864 6.30 16.80 -18.43
CA LEU A 864 6.87 17.16 -17.13
C LEU A 864 6.16 16.42 -15.99
N LYS A 865 6.87 16.27 -14.87
CA LYS A 865 6.34 15.65 -13.65
C LYS A 865 5.16 16.40 -13.03
N ASN A 866 5.06 17.71 -13.25
CA ASN A 866 3.99 18.57 -12.73
C ASN A 866 2.77 18.69 -13.67
N GLY A 867 2.62 17.80 -14.65
CA GLY A 867 1.45 17.78 -15.54
C GLY A 867 1.45 18.77 -16.70
N PHE A 868 2.56 19.49 -16.90
CA PHE A 868 2.74 20.38 -18.04
C PHE A 868 3.31 19.64 -19.25
N ILE A 869 2.92 20.11 -20.44
CA ILE A 869 3.52 19.72 -21.71
C ILE A 869 4.37 20.88 -22.21
N ARG A 870 5.62 20.62 -22.56
CA ARG A 870 6.54 21.59 -23.14
C ARG A 870 7.01 21.16 -24.51
N ILE A 871 7.15 22.12 -25.43
CA ILE A 871 7.58 21.88 -26.81
C ILE A 871 8.81 22.73 -27.10
N TYR A 872 9.84 22.08 -27.66
CA TYR A 872 11.10 22.70 -28.08
C TYR A 872 11.28 22.59 -29.60
N PRO A 873 12.07 23.48 -30.22
CA PRO A 873 12.44 23.32 -31.62
C PRO A 873 13.41 22.14 -31.77
N TYR A 874 13.25 21.37 -32.85
CA TYR A 874 14.20 20.31 -33.16
C TYR A 874 15.48 20.91 -33.75
N GLY A 875 16.63 20.63 -33.12
CA GLY A 875 17.95 21.17 -33.46
C GLY A 875 18.72 20.37 -34.51
N GLY A 876 18.06 19.48 -35.27
CA GLY A 876 18.73 18.62 -36.26
C GLY A 876 19.62 17.55 -35.60
N PRO A 877 20.85 17.31 -36.10
CA PRO A 877 21.71 16.20 -35.63
C PRO A 877 22.06 16.23 -34.13
N GLN A 878 22.07 17.40 -33.49
CA GLN A 878 22.33 17.53 -32.07
C GLN A 878 21.09 17.26 -31.19
N VAL A 879 19.92 17.11 -31.82
CA VAL A 879 18.58 17.03 -31.22
C VAL A 879 18.19 18.30 -30.48
N PHE A 880 18.95 18.69 -29.47
CA PHE A 880 18.78 19.93 -28.70
C PHE A 880 19.90 20.91 -29.05
N GLN A 881 19.52 22.13 -29.44
CA GLN A 881 20.47 23.24 -29.66
C GLN A 881 20.51 24.17 -28.44
N SER A 882 19.35 24.58 -27.96
CA SER A 882 19.10 25.34 -26.74
C SER A 882 17.72 24.93 -26.20
N LEU A 883 17.50 25.12 -24.90
CA LEU A 883 16.19 24.93 -24.27
C LEU A 883 15.50 26.27 -23.94
N ASP A 884 16.04 27.40 -24.40
CA ASP A 884 15.54 28.75 -24.10
C ASP A 884 14.25 29.06 -24.87
N ASP A 885 14.15 28.59 -26.13
CA ASP A 885 12.95 28.71 -26.95
C ASP A 885 12.01 27.52 -26.69
N TYR A 886 10.89 27.76 -26.01
CA TYR A 886 9.84 26.77 -25.76
C TYR A 886 8.41 27.34 -25.73
N TRP A 887 7.46 26.44 -25.95
CA TRP A 887 6.02 26.58 -25.68
C TRP A 887 5.64 25.67 -24.51
N THR A 888 4.81 26.11 -23.57
CA THR A 888 4.37 25.28 -22.45
C THR A 888 2.93 25.56 -22.02
N LYS A 889 2.19 24.51 -21.65
CA LYS A 889 0.82 24.61 -21.13
C LYS A 889 0.52 23.48 -20.15
N GLY A 890 -0.26 23.78 -19.11
CA GLY A 890 -0.77 22.79 -18.16
C GLY A 890 -1.88 21.97 -18.80
N SER A 891 -1.80 20.65 -18.66
CA SER A 891 -2.78 19.70 -19.23
C SER A 891 -3.30 18.73 -18.18
N HIS A 892 -2.39 18.13 -17.40
CA HIS A 892 -2.71 17.16 -16.37
C HIS A 892 -2.68 17.78 -14.97
N ASP A 893 -3.12 17.04 -13.95
CA ASP A 893 -3.13 17.55 -12.58
C ASP A 893 -1.73 17.98 -12.10
N THR A 894 -1.62 19.16 -11.49
CA THR A 894 -0.31 19.71 -11.12
C THR A 894 0.38 18.96 -9.96
N GLU A 895 -0.38 18.26 -9.11
CA GLU A 895 0.15 17.57 -7.94
C GLU A 895 0.47 16.10 -8.21
N TYR A 896 -0.40 15.39 -8.95
CA TYR A 896 -0.26 13.94 -9.20
C TYR A 896 -0.37 13.55 -10.68
N GLY A 897 -0.57 14.50 -11.59
CA GLY A 897 -0.76 14.28 -13.02
C GLY A 897 0.54 14.24 -13.81
N ILE A 898 1.51 13.43 -13.39
CA ILE A 898 2.77 13.23 -14.13
C ILE A 898 2.47 12.89 -15.60
N VAL A 899 3.04 13.62 -16.56
CA VAL A 899 2.85 13.31 -17.99
C VAL A 899 3.67 12.08 -18.35
N THR A 900 3.03 10.91 -18.37
CA THR A 900 3.68 9.62 -18.60
C THR A 900 3.92 9.35 -20.08
N HIS A 901 3.00 9.80 -20.95
CA HIS A 901 3.05 9.51 -22.37
C HIS A 901 2.70 10.73 -23.23
N LEU A 902 3.47 10.92 -24.29
CA LEU A 902 3.17 11.84 -25.38
C LEU A 902 3.31 11.07 -26.70
N ILE A 903 2.24 11.07 -27.48
CA ILE A 903 2.23 10.43 -28.79
C ILE A 903 1.42 11.27 -29.77
N THR A 904 1.50 10.91 -31.03
CA THR A 904 0.94 11.65 -32.13
C THR A 904 0.46 10.71 -33.20
N SER A 905 -0.57 11.08 -33.95
CA SER A 905 -1.03 10.33 -35.10
C SER A 905 0.08 10.11 -36.14
N PHE A 906 -0.07 9.08 -36.95
CA PHE A 906 0.89 8.69 -37.99
C PHE A 906 1.22 9.81 -38.99
N ASP A 907 0.31 10.77 -39.15
CA ASP A 907 0.42 11.92 -40.05
C ASP A 907 0.77 13.24 -39.34
N ASP A 908 1.12 13.17 -38.05
CA ASP A 908 1.54 14.32 -37.24
C ASP A 908 0.44 15.37 -36.96
N ARG A 909 -0.81 15.17 -37.39
CA ARG A 909 -1.89 16.17 -37.22
C ARG A 909 -2.47 16.23 -35.81
N PHE A 910 -2.50 15.10 -35.12
CA PHE A 910 -3.03 15.00 -33.77
C PHE A 910 -1.93 14.62 -32.79
N ALA A 911 -1.98 15.19 -31.59
CA ALA A 911 -1.17 14.78 -30.45
C ALA A 911 -2.09 14.30 -29.32
N LEU A 912 -1.63 13.32 -28.56
CA LEU A 912 -2.30 12.77 -27.39
C LEU A 912 -1.34 12.82 -26.21
N SER A 913 -1.83 13.29 -25.06
CA SER A 913 -1.10 13.23 -23.79
C SER A 913 -1.82 12.30 -22.82
N GLY A 914 -1.07 11.44 -22.13
CA GLY A 914 -1.56 10.57 -21.08
C GLY A 914 -0.86 10.88 -19.76
N GLY A 915 -1.64 10.97 -18.68
CA GLY A 915 -1.13 11.35 -17.36
C GLY A 915 -1.34 10.28 -16.28
N ALA A 916 -0.56 10.39 -15.21
CA ALA A 916 -0.72 9.56 -14.00
C ALA A 916 -2.02 9.89 -13.24
N ASP A 917 -2.66 11.02 -13.54
CA ASP A 917 -4.01 11.39 -13.08
C ASP A 917 -5.12 10.55 -13.74
N GLY A 918 -4.79 9.75 -14.75
CA GLY A 918 -5.76 8.92 -15.49
C GLY A 918 -6.45 9.64 -16.64
N ASN A 919 -6.12 10.93 -16.86
CA ASN A 919 -6.65 11.71 -17.95
C ASN A 919 -5.87 11.50 -19.23
N ILE A 920 -6.58 11.60 -20.36
CA ILE A 920 -6.00 11.59 -21.70
C ILE A 920 -6.60 12.75 -22.48
N PHE A 921 -5.75 13.62 -23.02
CA PHE A 921 -6.17 14.78 -23.79
C PHE A 921 -5.72 14.66 -25.25
N GLY A 922 -6.62 15.04 -26.16
CA GLY A 922 -6.34 15.14 -27.58
C GLY A 922 -6.17 16.58 -28.04
N TYR A 923 -5.14 16.81 -28.85
CA TYR A 923 -4.78 18.10 -29.42
C TYR A 923 -4.64 18.03 -30.94
N VAL A 924 -5.01 19.11 -31.62
CA VAL A 924 -4.62 19.38 -33.01
C VAL A 924 -3.27 20.11 -32.99
N VAL A 925 -2.33 19.67 -33.81
CA VAL A 925 -0.96 20.22 -33.88
C VAL A 925 -0.89 21.28 -34.98
N LYS A 926 -0.47 22.51 -34.65
CA LYS A 926 -0.33 23.65 -35.57
C LYS A 926 -1.55 23.85 -36.48
N GLY A 927 -2.75 23.68 -35.94
CA GLY A 927 -3.99 23.72 -36.71
C GLY A 927 -5.22 24.02 -35.87
N ASP A 928 -6.33 24.23 -36.58
CA ASP A 928 -7.60 24.63 -35.98
C ASP A 928 -8.59 23.46 -35.93
N LEU A 929 -9.62 23.60 -35.10
CA LEU A 929 -10.64 22.58 -34.86
C LEU A 929 -11.57 22.33 -36.06
N SER A 930 -11.47 23.10 -37.15
CA SER A 930 -12.25 22.91 -38.37
C SER A 930 -11.98 21.57 -39.05
N ILE A 931 -10.87 20.90 -38.75
CA ILE A 931 -10.50 19.59 -39.31
C ILE A 931 -11.56 18.50 -39.06
N PHE A 932 -12.35 18.61 -37.99
CA PHE A 932 -13.42 17.66 -37.67
C PHE A 932 -14.69 17.82 -38.52
N GLN A 933 -14.74 18.84 -39.40
CA GLN A 933 -15.83 18.98 -40.38
C GLN A 933 -15.63 18.09 -41.62
N GLU A 934 -14.43 17.53 -41.79
CA GLU A 934 -14.10 16.62 -42.89
C GLU A 934 -14.68 15.21 -42.65
N GLN A 935 -15.17 14.55 -43.70
CA GLN A 935 -15.63 13.16 -43.62
C GLN A 935 -14.43 12.20 -43.76
N PHE A 936 -14.20 11.38 -42.74
CA PHE A 936 -13.14 10.36 -42.74
C PHE A 936 -13.72 8.94 -42.68
N GLU A 937 -13.09 8.01 -43.43
CA GLU A 937 -13.49 6.60 -43.42
C GLU A 937 -13.11 5.91 -42.11
N ILE A 938 -14.07 5.19 -41.52
CA ILE A 938 -13.84 4.27 -40.40
C ILE A 938 -12.89 3.15 -40.86
N PRO A 939 -11.93 2.70 -40.03
CA PRO A 939 -11.01 1.63 -40.40
C PRO A 939 -11.73 0.35 -40.84
N LYS A 940 -11.48 -0.10 -42.07
CA LYS A 940 -11.98 -1.37 -42.61
C LYS A 940 -11.10 -2.52 -42.10
N MET A 941 -11.39 -3.01 -40.90
CA MET A 941 -10.64 -4.11 -40.29
C MET A 941 -11.05 -5.48 -40.86
N PRO A 942 -10.21 -6.52 -40.74
CA PRO A 942 -10.58 -7.87 -41.17
C PRO A 942 -11.76 -8.42 -40.38
N ALA A 943 -12.66 -9.11 -41.09
CA ALA A 943 -13.78 -9.81 -40.48
C ALA A 943 -13.32 -10.93 -39.55
N TYR A 944 -14.16 -11.27 -38.58
CA TYR A 944 -13.98 -12.41 -37.68
C TYR A 944 -13.75 -13.71 -38.47
N THR A 945 -12.51 -14.20 -38.49
CA THR A 945 -12.20 -15.58 -38.86
C THR A 945 -12.45 -16.43 -37.62
N GLY A 946 -13.03 -17.62 -37.76
CA GLY A 946 -13.37 -18.55 -36.66
C GLY A 946 -12.17 -19.13 -35.89
N GLU A 947 -11.10 -18.35 -35.72
CA GLU A 947 -9.94 -18.66 -34.91
C GLU A 947 -10.35 -18.70 -33.43
N THR A 948 -10.04 -19.81 -32.78
CA THR A 948 -10.22 -20.02 -31.34
C THR A 948 -9.16 -19.25 -30.57
N GLU A 949 -9.56 -18.42 -29.59
CA GLU A 949 -8.61 -17.75 -28.71
C GLU A 949 -7.81 -18.77 -27.89
N PRO A 950 -6.49 -18.54 -27.67
CA PRO A 950 -5.71 -19.38 -26.77
C PRO A 950 -6.22 -19.24 -25.34
N GLN A 951 -5.99 -20.27 -24.51
CA GLN A 951 -6.29 -20.21 -23.09
C GLN A 951 -5.35 -19.20 -22.40
N ASP A 952 -5.94 -18.24 -21.69
CA ASP A 952 -5.17 -17.21 -20.97
C ASP A 952 -4.52 -17.77 -19.70
N ILE A 953 -3.36 -17.23 -19.34
CA ILE A 953 -2.66 -17.53 -18.09
C ILE A 953 -3.16 -16.54 -17.04
N THR A 954 -4.01 -17.01 -16.13
CA THR A 954 -4.59 -16.17 -15.06
C THR A 954 -3.91 -16.38 -13.70
N ASP A 955 -3.15 -17.47 -13.52
CA ASP A 955 -2.43 -17.76 -12.29
C ASP A 955 -1.10 -16.97 -12.22
N SER A 956 -0.99 -16.09 -11.24
CA SER A 956 0.23 -15.33 -10.95
C SER A 956 1.43 -16.23 -10.65
N LYS A 957 1.21 -17.44 -10.12
CA LYS A 957 2.27 -18.42 -9.82
C LYS A 957 2.67 -19.32 -10.98
N HIS A 958 2.11 -19.11 -12.18
CA HIS A 958 2.52 -19.83 -13.37
C HIS A 958 4.03 -19.66 -13.61
N TYR A 959 4.74 -20.74 -13.97
CA TYR A 959 6.18 -20.66 -14.23
C TYR A 959 6.47 -19.73 -15.42
N SER A 960 7.58 -19.00 -15.35
CA SER A 960 8.11 -18.32 -16.54
C SER A 960 8.61 -19.35 -17.57
N ILE A 961 8.75 -18.94 -18.83
CA ILE A 961 9.27 -19.81 -19.90
C ILE A 961 10.69 -20.31 -19.63
N GLU A 962 11.47 -19.60 -18.79
CA GLU A 962 12.79 -20.04 -18.34
C GLU A 962 12.68 -21.07 -17.20
N GLU A 963 11.85 -20.81 -16.19
CA GLU A 963 11.62 -21.74 -15.08
C GLU A 963 11.05 -23.07 -15.58
N GLU A 964 10.14 -23.04 -16.56
CA GLU A 964 9.57 -24.23 -17.17
C GLU A 964 10.64 -25.08 -17.87
N LYS A 965 11.58 -24.44 -18.58
CA LYS A 965 12.72 -25.13 -19.20
C LYS A 965 13.67 -25.73 -18.17
N GLN A 966 14.07 -24.94 -17.17
CA GLN A 966 14.95 -25.41 -16.11
C GLN A 966 14.33 -26.60 -15.36
N LYS A 967 13.03 -26.54 -15.08
CA LYS A 967 12.30 -27.64 -14.45
C LYS A 967 12.24 -28.88 -15.36
N ALA A 968 11.94 -28.73 -16.65
CA ALA A 968 11.92 -29.84 -17.59
C ALA A 968 13.29 -30.52 -17.72
N GLU A 969 14.38 -29.74 -17.69
CA GLU A 969 15.73 -30.28 -17.70
C GLU A 969 16.05 -31.01 -16.38
N GLN A 970 15.71 -30.42 -15.23
CA GLN A 970 15.86 -31.07 -13.93
C GLN A 970 15.07 -32.39 -13.86
N ASP A 971 13.84 -32.42 -14.38
CA ASP A 971 13.02 -33.62 -14.41
C ASP A 971 13.57 -34.67 -15.37
N LYS A 972 14.16 -34.26 -16.51
CA LYS A 972 14.90 -35.15 -17.41
C LYS A 972 16.15 -35.73 -16.74
N MET A 973 16.90 -34.93 -15.97
CA MET A 973 18.04 -35.40 -15.18
C MET A 973 17.60 -36.38 -14.10
N LYS A 974 16.54 -36.07 -13.35
CA LYS A 974 15.96 -36.97 -12.34
C LYS A 974 15.51 -38.29 -12.95
N LYS A 975 14.78 -38.27 -14.07
CA LYS A 975 14.33 -39.47 -14.78
C LYS A 975 15.50 -40.32 -15.28
N SER A 976 16.56 -39.69 -15.78
CA SER A 976 17.78 -40.40 -16.22
C SER A 976 18.51 -41.03 -15.03
N ALA A 977 18.59 -40.33 -13.90
CA ALA A 977 19.18 -40.84 -12.66
C ALA A 977 18.34 -42.00 -12.08
N GLU A 978 17.02 -41.93 -12.13
CA GLU A 978 16.13 -43.03 -11.73
C GLU A 978 16.24 -44.23 -12.67
N GLY A 979 16.40 -44.01 -13.98
CA GLY A 979 16.68 -45.07 -14.95
C GLY A 979 17.95 -45.85 -14.61
N LEU A 980 19.06 -45.14 -14.35
CA LEU A 980 20.33 -45.74 -13.90
C LEU A 980 20.18 -46.47 -12.57
N LYS A 981 19.45 -45.90 -11.60
CA LYS A 981 19.15 -46.58 -10.32
C LYS A 981 18.36 -47.86 -10.54
N ASN A 982 17.37 -47.86 -11.44
CA ASN A 982 16.57 -49.04 -11.75
C ASN A 982 17.38 -50.12 -12.48
N GLU A 983 18.26 -49.75 -13.39
CA GLU A 983 19.19 -50.69 -14.04
C GLU A 983 20.12 -51.35 -13.01
N MET A 984 20.70 -50.54 -12.10
CA MET A 984 21.51 -51.06 -11.00
C MET A 984 20.71 -51.97 -10.06
N ARG A 985 19.46 -51.61 -9.73
CA ARG A 985 18.55 -52.46 -8.93
C ARG A 985 18.28 -53.79 -9.62
N GLN A 986 18.00 -53.80 -10.93
CA GLN A 986 17.79 -55.04 -11.68
C GLN A 986 19.06 -55.91 -11.71
N ARG A 987 20.23 -55.30 -11.86
CA ARG A 987 21.51 -56.00 -11.81
C ARG A 987 21.76 -56.61 -10.43
N ILE A 988 21.49 -55.87 -9.36
CA ILE A 988 21.56 -56.34 -7.98
C ILE A 988 20.57 -57.48 -7.74
N GLU A 989 19.34 -57.38 -8.22
CA GLU A 989 18.33 -58.44 -8.06
C GLU A 989 18.74 -59.71 -8.82
N GLY A 990 19.29 -59.56 -10.03
CA GLY A 990 19.87 -60.68 -10.79
C GLY A 990 21.04 -61.35 -10.05
N LEU A 991 21.92 -60.57 -9.41
CA LEU A 991 23.01 -61.11 -8.59
C LEU A 991 22.49 -61.78 -7.31
N ARG A 992 21.50 -61.19 -6.62
CA ARG A 992 20.84 -61.78 -5.47
C ARG A 992 20.12 -63.08 -5.82
N GLY A 993 19.51 -63.16 -7.00
CA GLY A 993 18.89 -64.38 -7.52
C GLY A 993 19.91 -65.47 -7.86
N LYS A 994 21.07 -65.12 -8.42
CA LYS A 994 22.20 -66.05 -8.61
C LYS A 994 22.74 -66.55 -7.27
N PHE A 995 22.92 -65.67 -6.30
CA PHE A 995 23.38 -66.03 -4.96
C PHE A 995 22.40 -66.94 -4.22
N ARG A 996 21.09 -66.66 -4.29
CA ARG A 996 20.04 -67.55 -3.76
C ARG A 996 20.08 -68.94 -4.39
N ARG A 997 20.28 -69.03 -5.71
CA ARG A 997 20.45 -70.33 -6.38
C ARG A 997 21.67 -71.09 -5.87
N LEU A 998 22.81 -70.42 -5.72
CA LEU A 998 24.02 -71.04 -5.15
C LEU A 998 23.81 -71.53 -3.71
N LEU A 999 23.04 -70.81 -2.90
CA LEU A 999 22.68 -71.27 -1.55
C LEU A 999 21.80 -72.52 -1.59
N ILE A 1000 20.79 -72.55 -2.48
CA ILE A 1000 19.91 -73.71 -2.64
C ILE A 1000 20.69 -74.93 -3.17
N GLU A 1001 21.56 -74.75 -4.16
CA GLU A 1001 22.45 -75.81 -4.68
C GLU A 1001 23.37 -76.35 -3.58
N ASN A 1002 23.93 -75.47 -2.74
CA ASN A 1002 24.76 -75.87 -1.60
C ASN A 1002 23.96 -76.65 -0.54
N ASP A 1003 22.71 -76.27 -0.27
CA ASP A 1003 21.85 -76.98 0.69
C ASP A 1003 21.40 -78.36 0.20
N GLN A 1004 21.35 -78.58 -1.13
CA GLN A 1004 21.02 -79.88 -1.74
C GLN A 1004 22.19 -80.88 -1.68
N LEU A 1005 23.42 -80.45 -1.38
CA LEU A 1005 24.56 -81.35 -1.23
C LEU A 1005 24.50 -82.14 0.09
N PRO A 1006 25.11 -83.35 0.16
CA PRO A 1006 25.30 -84.09 1.41
C PRO A 1006 26.04 -83.25 2.46
N ALA A 1007 25.75 -83.45 3.75
CA ALA A 1007 26.24 -82.61 4.85
C ALA A 1007 27.76 -82.39 4.85
N ASP A 1008 28.53 -83.39 4.43
CA ASP A 1008 30.01 -83.36 4.39
C ASP A 1008 30.57 -82.53 3.22
N LEU A 1009 29.72 -82.13 2.26
CA LEU A 1009 30.08 -81.36 1.05
C LEU A 1009 29.44 -79.96 1.03
N ARG A 1010 28.70 -79.57 2.07
CA ARG A 1010 28.09 -78.24 2.17
C ARG A 1010 29.14 -77.22 2.62
N ILE A 1011 29.22 -76.10 1.90
CA ILE A 1011 30.03 -74.95 2.26
C ILE A 1011 29.35 -74.21 3.43
N ALA A 1012 30.12 -73.86 4.46
CA ALA A 1012 29.58 -73.12 5.60
C ALA A 1012 29.27 -71.67 5.21
N ARG A 1013 28.27 -71.04 5.86
CA ARG A 1013 27.84 -69.68 5.52
C ARG A 1013 28.95 -68.62 5.65
N GLN A 1014 29.98 -68.90 6.44
CA GLN A 1014 31.17 -68.06 6.64
C GLN A 1014 32.10 -68.10 5.42
N ASP A 1015 32.15 -69.21 4.69
CA ASP A 1015 33.03 -69.40 3.52
C ASP A 1015 32.45 -68.77 2.24
N PHE A 1016 31.18 -68.36 2.25
CA PHE A 1016 30.59 -67.52 1.19
C PHE A 1016 31.05 -66.05 1.27
N ILE A 1017 31.76 -65.67 2.34
CA ILE A 1017 32.33 -64.32 2.53
C ILE A 1017 33.71 -64.31 1.87
N LEU A 1018 33.78 -63.84 0.63
CA LEU A 1018 35.01 -63.79 -0.16
C LEU A 1018 36.06 -62.82 0.40
N ASP A 1019 35.62 -61.71 1.02
CA ASP A 1019 36.51 -60.68 1.59
C ASP A 1019 35.93 -60.15 2.90
N GLU A 1020 36.61 -60.49 4.00
CA GLU A 1020 36.23 -60.10 5.34
C GLU A 1020 36.43 -58.60 5.61
N ASN A 1021 37.40 -57.95 4.93
CA ASN A 1021 37.62 -56.50 5.07
C ASN A 1021 36.45 -55.71 4.47
N ILE A 1022 35.92 -56.16 3.34
CA ILE A 1022 34.75 -55.54 2.71
C ILE A 1022 33.52 -55.67 3.62
N ARG A 1023 33.34 -56.83 4.27
CA ARG A 1023 32.24 -57.03 5.23
C ARG A 1023 32.35 -56.09 6.43
N GLN A 1024 33.54 -55.94 7.01
CA GLN A 1024 33.75 -55.03 8.13
C GLN A 1024 33.54 -53.57 7.73
N ASN A 1025 34.00 -53.17 6.54
CA ASN A 1025 33.76 -51.83 6.01
C ASN A 1025 32.27 -51.56 5.78
N PHE A 1026 31.51 -52.52 5.25
CA PHE A 1026 30.05 -52.38 5.12
C PHE A 1026 29.34 -52.30 6.48
N LEU A 1027 29.78 -53.07 7.47
CA LEU A 1027 29.21 -52.99 8.82
C LEU A 1027 29.51 -51.65 9.48
N ALA A 1028 30.73 -51.11 9.29
CA ALA A 1028 31.09 -49.78 9.74
C ALA A 1028 30.27 -48.70 9.04
N GLU A 1029 30.12 -48.78 7.72
CA GLU A 1029 29.32 -47.80 6.95
C GLU A 1029 27.83 -47.88 7.29
N ILE A 1030 27.29 -49.07 7.55
CA ILE A 1030 25.92 -49.26 8.05
C ILE A 1030 25.78 -48.63 9.43
N GLN A 1031 26.76 -48.85 10.33
CA GLN A 1031 26.74 -48.25 11.65
C GLN A 1031 26.83 -46.72 11.58
N ASP A 1032 27.70 -46.17 10.73
CA ASP A 1032 27.82 -44.72 10.52
C ASP A 1032 26.51 -44.11 10.01
N LYS A 1033 25.80 -44.80 9.10
CA LYS A 1033 24.48 -44.36 8.61
C LYS A 1033 23.41 -44.44 9.70
N ILE A 1034 23.41 -45.50 10.50
CA ILE A 1034 22.51 -45.64 11.65
C ILE A 1034 22.77 -44.50 12.65
N ASP A 1035 24.04 -44.21 12.94
CA ASP A 1035 24.44 -43.16 13.87
C ASP A 1035 24.09 -41.76 13.33
N LEU A 1036 24.21 -41.53 12.02
CA LEU A 1036 23.80 -40.29 11.37
C LEU A 1036 22.29 -40.09 11.44
N SER A 1037 21.50 -41.11 11.08
CA SER A 1037 20.03 -41.05 11.20
C SER A 1037 19.57 -40.92 12.65
N ALA A 1038 20.24 -41.57 13.60
CA ALA A 1038 19.97 -41.41 15.02
C ALA A 1038 20.25 -39.98 15.50
N LYS A 1039 21.28 -39.31 14.96
CA LYS A 1039 21.58 -37.90 15.25
C LYS A 1039 20.54 -36.95 14.65
N GLU A 1040 20.14 -37.15 13.39
CA GLU A 1040 19.13 -36.33 12.73
C GLU A 1040 17.76 -36.44 13.44
N LEU A 1041 17.40 -37.64 13.90
CA LEU A 1041 16.15 -37.91 14.60
C LEU A 1041 16.23 -37.75 16.13
N ALA A 1042 17.39 -37.41 16.69
CA ALA A 1042 17.59 -37.36 18.14
C ALA A 1042 16.63 -36.38 18.82
N TRP A 1043 16.41 -35.21 18.21
CA TRP A 1043 15.51 -34.21 18.78
C TRP A 1043 14.04 -34.63 18.73
N GLU A 1044 13.58 -35.16 17.59
CA GLU A 1044 12.20 -35.64 17.46
C GLU A 1044 11.93 -36.84 18.37
N SER A 1045 12.88 -37.77 18.45
CA SER A 1045 12.81 -38.91 19.35
C SER A 1045 12.68 -38.45 20.80
N GLU A 1046 13.54 -37.53 21.26
CA GLU A 1046 13.50 -37.02 22.64
C GLU A 1046 12.21 -36.22 22.92
N ARG A 1047 11.75 -35.41 21.95
CA ARG A 1047 10.48 -34.68 22.07
C ARG A 1047 9.31 -35.63 22.24
N CYS A 1048 9.21 -36.67 21.41
CA CYS A 1048 8.16 -37.68 21.50
C CYS A 1048 8.25 -38.48 22.81
N ASN A 1049 9.47 -38.81 23.26
CA ASN A 1049 9.70 -39.56 24.50
C ASN A 1049 9.30 -38.76 25.74
N ILE A 1050 9.60 -37.45 25.77
CA ILE A 1050 9.15 -36.55 26.85
C ILE A 1050 7.64 -36.37 26.82
N ALA A 1051 7.04 -36.20 25.63
CA ALA A 1051 5.59 -36.08 25.49
C ALA A 1051 4.87 -37.35 25.99
N LEU A 1052 5.38 -38.53 25.64
CA LEU A 1052 4.87 -39.82 26.11
C LEU A 1052 4.98 -39.92 27.64
N ARG A 1053 6.14 -39.63 28.23
CA ARG A 1053 6.31 -39.65 29.70
C ARG A 1053 5.34 -38.72 30.42
N LYS A 1054 5.08 -37.53 29.87
CA LYS A 1054 4.13 -36.59 30.48
C LYS A 1054 2.69 -37.14 30.45
N LEU A 1055 2.31 -37.82 29.36
CA LEU A 1055 1.01 -38.47 29.26
C LEU A 1055 0.90 -39.68 30.22
N GLU A 1056 1.94 -40.51 30.30
CA GLU A 1056 2.01 -41.63 31.24
C GLU A 1056 1.88 -41.15 32.70
N GLN A 1057 2.66 -40.14 33.08
CA GLN A 1057 2.63 -39.55 34.42
C GLN A 1057 1.27 -38.96 34.82
N TRP A 1058 0.53 -38.42 33.86
CA TRP A 1058 -0.74 -37.74 34.16
C TRP A 1058 -1.96 -38.67 34.10
N PHE A 1059 -1.97 -39.64 33.18
CA PHE A 1059 -3.15 -40.46 32.90
C PHE A 1059 -3.04 -41.93 33.30
N VAL A 1060 -1.83 -42.47 33.44
CA VAL A 1060 -1.58 -43.90 33.67
C VAL A 1060 -1.05 -44.13 35.08
N ASP A 1061 0.02 -43.44 35.45
CA ASP A 1061 0.70 -43.60 36.74
C ASP A 1061 -0.20 -43.39 37.97
N PRO A 1062 -1.18 -42.46 37.99
CA PRO A 1062 -2.00 -42.22 39.19
C PRO A 1062 -3.09 -43.26 39.47
N VAL A 1063 -3.25 -44.31 38.67
CA VAL A 1063 -4.43 -45.18 38.74
C VAL A 1063 -4.16 -46.44 39.56
N ALA A 1064 -4.91 -46.60 40.66
CA ALA A 1064 -4.77 -47.71 41.59
C ALA A 1064 -5.52 -48.97 41.13
N GLN A 1065 -6.72 -48.81 40.57
CA GLN A 1065 -7.51 -49.95 40.08
C GLN A 1065 -8.32 -49.55 38.84
N ASP A 1066 -8.30 -50.41 37.82
CA ASP A 1066 -8.98 -50.18 36.56
C ASP A 1066 -10.37 -50.83 36.50
N VAL A 1067 -11.15 -50.50 35.47
CA VAL A 1067 -12.51 -51.02 35.26
C VAL A 1067 -12.45 -52.48 34.83
N VAL A 1068 -12.97 -53.38 35.68
CA VAL A 1068 -13.19 -54.78 35.38
C VAL A 1068 -14.68 -54.99 35.20
N SER A 1069 -15.10 -55.47 34.02
CA SER A 1069 -16.49 -55.84 33.77
C SER A 1069 -16.68 -57.34 33.68
N VAL A 1070 -17.73 -57.83 34.33
CA VAL A 1070 -18.16 -59.23 34.30
C VAL A 1070 -19.53 -59.29 33.65
N LYS A 1071 -19.62 -60.07 32.58
CA LYS A 1071 -20.87 -60.34 31.85
C LYS A 1071 -21.42 -61.70 32.25
N SER A 1072 -22.74 -61.82 32.34
CA SER A 1072 -23.35 -63.14 32.55
C SER A 1072 -23.29 -63.99 31.28
N PHE A 1073 -23.14 -65.30 31.44
CA PHE A 1073 -22.94 -66.21 30.31
C PHE A 1073 -24.18 -66.41 29.42
N ASP A 1074 -25.39 -66.10 29.91
CA ASP A 1074 -26.65 -66.30 29.16
C ASP A 1074 -27.73 -65.23 29.48
N GLY A 1075 -27.30 -64.01 29.83
CA GLY A 1075 -28.17 -62.85 30.02
C GLY A 1075 -27.54 -61.53 29.55
N LYS A 1076 -28.34 -60.47 29.38
CA LYS A 1076 -27.86 -59.14 28.94
C LYS A 1076 -27.26 -58.28 30.06
N TRP A 1077 -26.90 -58.87 31.20
CA TRP A 1077 -26.44 -58.11 32.36
C TRP A 1077 -24.92 -58.08 32.42
N GLU A 1078 -24.37 -56.88 32.53
CA GLU A 1078 -22.95 -56.60 32.74
C GLU A 1078 -22.80 -55.78 34.03
N VAL A 1079 -21.86 -56.17 34.87
CA VAL A 1079 -21.48 -55.39 36.06
C VAL A 1079 -20.02 -55.01 35.91
N SER A 1080 -19.73 -53.71 35.97
CA SER A 1080 -18.38 -53.17 35.92
C SER A 1080 -17.99 -52.49 37.23
N THR A 1081 -16.72 -52.61 37.61
CA THR A 1081 -16.10 -51.70 38.59
C THR A 1081 -15.81 -50.35 37.95
N PHE A 1082 -15.56 -49.31 38.74
CA PHE A 1082 -15.15 -48.00 38.24
C PHE A 1082 -13.67 -47.75 38.54
N ARG A 1083 -13.01 -46.96 37.71
CA ARG A 1083 -11.58 -46.64 37.82
C ARG A 1083 -11.32 -45.80 39.07
N THR A 1084 -10.36 -46.20 39.90
CA THR A 1084 -9.97 -45.46 41.10
C THR A 1084 -8.52 -44.97 41.00
N ILE A 1085 -8.30 -43.75 41.48
CA ILE A 1085 -6.99 -43.08 41.50
C ILE A 1085 -6.35 -43.35 42.86
N GLU A 1086 -5.05 -43.60 42.89
CA GLU A 1086 -4.30 -43.77 44.13
C GLU A 1086 -4.31 -42.45 44.92
N LEU A 1087 -4.59 -42.54 46.22
CA LEU A 1087 -4.66 -41.35 47.06
C LEU A 1087 -3.25 -40.78 47.24
N PRO A 1088 -3.06 -39.45 47.20
CA PRO A 1088 -1.74 -38.84 47.40
C PRO A 1088 -1.09 -39.30 48.71
N ASN A 1089 0.24 -39.44 48.73
CA ASN A 1089 1.01 -39.82 49.94
C ASN A 1089 0.72 -38.93 51.15
N ASP A 1090 0.36 -37.67 50.92
CA ASP A 1090 -0.04 -36.72 51.95
C ASP A 1090 -1.28 -37.21 52.73
N PHE A 1091 -2.22 -37.91 52.09
CA PHE A 1091 -3.40 -38.49 52.73
C PHE A 1091 -3.01 -39.59 53.74
N TYR A 1092 -2.10 -40.48 53.35
CA TYR A 1092 -1.60 -41.54 54.24
C TYR A 1092 -0.79 -40.97 55.40
N SER A 1093 -0.01 -39.92 55.16
CA SER A 1093 0.72 -39.21 56.23
C SER A 1093 -0.24 -38.55 57.25
N LEU A 1094 -1.32 -37.94 56.77
CA LEU A 1094 -2.39 -37.36 57.59
C LEU A 1094 -3.17 -38.43 58.37
N GLN A 1095 -3.39 -39.60 57.78
CA GLN A 1095 -4.03 -40.74 58.45
C GLN A 1095 -3.15 -41.26 59.60
N GLU A 1096 -1.86 -41.46 59.35
CA GLU A 1096 -0.90 -41.83 60.39
C GLU A 1096 -0.84 -40.78 61.50
N GLU A 1097 -0.84 -39.50 61.16
CA GLU A 1097 -0.76 -38.42 62.14
C GLU A 1097 -2.05 -38.31 62.99
N LEU A 1098 -3.22 -38.53 62.38
CA LEU A 1098 -4.50 -38.60 63.10
C LEU A 1098 -4.59 -39.83 64.00
N GLU A 1099 -4.10 -40.98 63.55
CA GLU A 1099 -3.97 -42.19 64.37
C GLU A 1099 -2.96 -42.00 65.50
N ARG A 1100 -1.83 -41.34 65.25
CA ARG A 1100 -0.87 -40.95 66.30
C ARG A 1100 -1.49 -40.00 67.31
N GLN A 1101 -2.30 -39.02 66.90
CA GLN A 1101 -2.99 -38.12 67.82
C GLN A 1101 -4.11 -38.81 68.61
N LYS A 1102 -4.85 -39.73 67.97
CA LYS A 1102 -5.87 -40.56 68.62
C LYS A 1102 -5.23 -41.52 69.63
N ASN A 1103 -4.13 -42.17 69.25
CA ASN A 1103 -3.34 -43.01 70.12
C ASN A 1103 -2.68 -42.19 71.23
N ALA A 1104 -2.20 -40.98 70.98
CA ALA A 1104 -1.67 -40.07 72.00
C ALA A 1104 -2.75 -39.55 72.99
N LEU A 1105 -4.00 -39.41 72.55
CA LEU A 1105 -5.15 -39.10 73.42
C LEU A 1105 -5.60 -40.33 74.24
N LEU A 1106 -5.51 -41.53 73.66
CA LEU A 1106 -5.74 -42.82 74.36
C LEU A 1106 -4.59 -43.16 75.33
N ASP A 1107 -3.36 -42.76 75.03
CA ASP A 1107 -2.17 -42.94 75.88
C ASP A 1107 -2.07 -41.85 76.97
N LYS A 1108 -2.56 -40.62 76.72
CA LYS A 1108 -2.75 -39.60 77.78
C LYS A 1108 -3.87 -39.95 78.78
N GLY A 1109 -4.74 -40.88 78.43
CA GLY A 1109 -5.69 -41.51 79.35
C GLY A 1109 -5.10 -42.65 80.18
N LYS A 1110 -3.89 -43.14 79.86
CA LYS A 1110 -3.27 -44.32 80.52
C LYS A 1110 -1.85 -44.13 81.04
N ARG A 1111 -1.18 -43.01 80.77
CA ARG A 1111 0.15 -42.69 81.32
C ARG A 1111 0.12 -41.43 82.16
N LYS A 1112 -0.33 -41.62 83.40
CA LYS A 1112 0.14 -40.85 84.56
C LYS A 1112 1.14 -41.72 85.33
N GLU A 1113 2.15 -42.25 84.64
CA GLU A 1113 3.23 -43.00 85.26
C GLU A 1113 4.45 -43.01 84.33
N THR A 1114 5.61 -42.78 84.93
CA THR A 1114 6.99 -42.85 84.41
C THR A 1114 7.51 -41.68 83.55
N VAL A 1115 8.43 -40.94 84.18
CA VAL A 1115 9.37 -39.96 83.62
C VAL A 1115 10.69 -40.68 83.43
N GLU A 1116 11.30 -40.61 82.25
CA GLU A 1116 12.75 -40.38 82.10
C GLU A 1116 13.13 -40.04 80.66
N VAL A 1117 14.12 -39.15 80.56
CA VAL A 1117 14.62 -38.44 79.38
C VAL A 1117 15.78 -39.23 78.78
N SER A 1118 15.84 -39.34 77.44
CA SER A 1118 17.14 -39.37 76.73
C SER A 1118 16.95 -39.01 75.26
N ASP A 1119 17.50 -37.83 74.92
CA ASP A 1119 17.92 -37.41 73.58
C ASP A 1119 19.16 -38.22 73.17
N GLU A 1120 19.21 -38.72 71.93
CA GLU A 1120 20.47 -38.79 71.18
C GLU A 1120 20.26 -38.43 69.70
N LYS A 1121 21.14 -37.53 69.24
CA LYS A 1121 21.22 -36.91 67.92
C LYS A 1121 22.20 -37.66 67.02
N ALA A 1122 21.87 -37.57 65.73
CA ALA A 1122 22.67 -37.90 64.56
C ALA A 1122 24.00 -37.14 64.42
N GLY A 1123 24.90 -37.72 63.63
CA GLY A 1123 26.06 -37.04 63.05
C GLY A 1123 26.87 -37.95 62.14
N GLU A 1124 26.52 -38.01 60.85
CA GLU A 1124 27.31 -38.71 59.83
C GLU A 1124 28.28 -37.76 59.11
N SER A 1125 29.42 -38.35 58.74
CA SER A 1125 30.64 -37.74 58.22
C SER A 1125 30.72 -37.88 56.69
N ARG A 1126 31.41 -36.90 56.06
CA ARG A 1126 31.80 -36.91 54.65
C ARG A 1126 33.24 -37.41 54.51
N GLU A 1127 33.46 -38.36 53.60
CA GLU A 1127 34.76 -38.63 52.98
C GLU A 1127 34.82 -38.08 51.54
N ALA A 1128 36.01 -37.67 51.14
CA ALA A 1128 36.37 -37.25 49.78
C ALA A 1128 37.56 -38.09 49.27
N ARG A 1129 37.63 -38.36 47.96
CA ARG A 1129 38.84 -38.82 47.24
C ARG A 1129 38.86 -38.28 45.79
N THR A 1130 39.74 -37.31 45.48
CA THR A 1130 41.01 -37.36 44.69
C THR A 1130 40.84 -37.65 43.18
N THR A 1131 41.41 -36.87 42.24
CA THR A 1131 42.84 -36.93 41.85
C THR A 1131 43.29 -35.81 40.89
N ASP A 1132 44.59 -35.51 40.95
CA ASP A 1132 45.42 -34.50 40.26
C ASP A 1132 45.80 -34.82 38.79
N SER A 1133 46.23 -33.82 37.99
CA SER A 1133 47.54 -33.85 37.28
C SER A 1133 47.87 -32.60 36.43
N LYS A 1134 49.19 -32.41 36.22
CA LYS A 1134 50.01 -31.24 35.85
C LYS A 1134 50.13 -30.93 34.34
N SER A 1135 50.54 -29.71 33.98
CA SER A 1135 51.69 -29.37 33.07
C SER A 1135 51.73 -27.85 32.77
N SER A 1136 52.71 -27.10 33.26
CA SER A 1136 54.05 -26.75 32.71
C SER A 1136 54.08 -25.81 31.49
N THR A 1137 54.79 -24.70 31.70
CA THR A 1137 55.00 -23.49 30.89
C THR A 1137 56.05 -23.61 29.77
N THR A 1138 55.85 -22.89 28.65
CA THR A 1138 56.94 -22.39 27.77
C THR A 1138 56.58 -21.05 27.09
N LYS A 1139 57.55 -20.13 27.02
CA LYS A 1139 57.45 -18.73 26.56
C LYS A 1139 57.81 -18.60 25.07
N LEU A 1140 57.10 -17.75 24.32
CA LEU A 1140 57.47 -17.26 22.97
C LEU A 1140 57.58 -15.72 22.98
N LYS A 1141 58.63 -15.16 22.35
CA LYS A 1141 58.85 -13.71 22.15
C LYS A 1141 58.84 -13.34 20.66
N GLY A 1142 58.40 -12.12 20.33
CA GLY A 1142 58.38 -11.54 18.97
C GLY A 1142 57.00 -10.97 18.59
N ALA A 1143 56.85 -10.33 17.41
CA ALA A 1143 55.67 -9.54 17.00
C ALA A 1143 54.29 -10.25 17.04
N LYS A 1144 54.23 -11.57 17.30
CA LYS A 1144 53.01 -12.29 17.67
C LYS A 1144 52.56 -12.09 19.14
N ALA A 1145 53.40 -11.51 20.00
CA ALA A 1145 53.09 -11.21 21.41
C ALA A 1145 52.14 -10.01 21.58
N MET A 1146 52.26 -8.94 20.77
CA MET A 1146 51.36 -7.77 20.86
C MET A 1146 49.91 -8.07 20.41
N ARG A 1147 49.71 -9.06 19.53
CA ARG A 1147 48.37 -9.44 19.06
C ARG A 1147 47.59 -10.26 20.10
N VAL A 1148 48.30 -11.01 20.96
CA VAL A 1148 47.72 -11.76 22.09
C VAL A 1148 47.46 -10.85 23.29
N GLU A 1149 48.31 -9.85 23.52
CA GLU A 1149 48.15 -8.85 24.60
C GLU A 1149 46.91 -7.96 24.42
N ARG A 1150 46.60 -7.52 23.18
CA ARG A 1150 45.38 -6.74 22.88
C ARG A 1150 44.08 -7.57 23.01
N LEU A 1151 44.14 -8.89 22.80
CA LEU A 1151 43.01 -9.81 22.99
C LEU A 1151 42.79 -10.14 24.48
N LEU A 1152 43.86 -10.29 25.26
CA LEU A 1152 43.80 -10.47 26.72
C LEU A 1152 43.21 -9.25 27.43
N ARG A 1153 43.55 -8.02 27.00
CA ARG A 1153 42.97 -6.78 27.58
C ARG A 1153 41.45 -6.66 27.37
N LYS A 1154 40.94 -7.05 26.18
CA LYS A 1154 39.50 -7.12 25.90
C LYS A 1154 38.79 -8.24 26.68
N MET A 1155 39.49 -9.34 26.98
CA MET A 1155 38.96 -10.42 27.83
C MET A 1155 38.93 -10.02 29.32
N GLU A 1156 39.94 -9.31 29.82
CA GLU A 1156 39.98 -8.76 31.18
C GLU A 1156 38.92 -7.69 31.42
N GLU A 1157 38.66 -6.80 30.44
CA GLU A 1157 37.56 -5.83 30.53
C GLU A 1157 36.18 -6.52 30.56
N ARG A 1158 35.99 -7.60 29.81
CA ARG A 1158 34.76 -8.43 29.86
C ARG A 1158 34.65 -9.21 31.17
N ALA A 1159 35.75 -9.69 31.73
CA ALA A 1159 35.79 -10.37 33.03
C ALA A 1159 35.49 -9.40 34.19
N LYS A 1160 36.06 -8.18 34.19
CA LYS A 1160 35.73 -7.13 35.16
C LYS A 1160 34.26 -6.71 35.10
N ARG A 1161 33.66 -6.60 33.89
CA ARG A 1161 32.21 -6.34 33.74
C ARG A 1161 31.34 -7.48 34.27
N ARG A 1162 31.76 -8.75 34.10
CA ARG A 1162 31.07 -9.92 34.69
C ARG A 1162 31.21 -9.97 36.21
N GLN A 1163 32.38 -9.63 36.75
CA GLN A 1163 32.64 -9.56 38.19
C GLN A 1163 31.79 -8.47 38.86
N LYS A 1164 31.76 -7.26 38.28
CA LYS A 1164 30.95 -6.14 38.78
C LYS A 1164 29.45 -6.45 38.75
N ARG A 1165 28.96 -7.08 37.68
CA ARG A 1165 27.58 -7.55 37.57
C ARG A 1165 27.25 -8.67 38.57
N LYS A 1166 28.24 -9.50 38.95
CA LYS A 1166 28.09 -10.57 39.96
C LYS A 1166 28.10 -10.00 41.39
N GLU A 1167 28.86 -8.94 41.65
CA GLU A 1167 28.87 -8.19 42.91
C GLU A 1167 27.57 -7.38 43.08
N GLU A 1168 27.07 -6.72 42.02
CA GLU A 1168 25.76 -6.05 42.00
C GLU A 1168 24.61 -7.04 42.26
N TRP A 1169 24.65 -8.22 41.65
CA TRP A 1169 23.69 -9.30 41.92
C TRP A 1169 23.80 -9.86 43.34
N ALA A 1170 25.00 -9.98 43.91
CA ALA A 1170 25.20 -10.45 45.28
C ALA A 1170 24.64 -9.46 46.33
N VAL A 1171 24.75 -8.16 46.08
CA VAL A 1171 24.12 -7.11 46.92
C VAL A 1171 22.59 -7.16 46.81
N LEU A 1172 22.06 -7.44 45.62
CA LEU A 1172 20.62 -7.63 45.37
C LEU A 1172 20.06 -8.87 46.08
N TYR A 1173 20.82 -9.98 46.10
CA TYR A 1173 20.44 -11.21 46.81
C TYR A 1173 20.53 -11.08 48.34
N GLN A 1174 21.40 -10.23 48.88
CA GLN A 1174 21.45 -9.92 50.32
C GLN A 1174 20.28 -9.04 50.81
N LYS A 1175 19.54 -8.39 49.90
CA LYS A 1175 18.33 -7.59 50.25
C LYS A 1175 17.02 -8.38 50.22
N LYS A 1176 17.05 -9.67 49.86
CA LYS A 1176 15.85 -10.52 49.85
C LYS A 1176 15.53 -10.97 51.29
N LYS A 1177 14.34 -10.62 51.81
CA LYS A 1177 13.84 -11.12 53.12
C LYS A 1177 13.58 -12.65 53.03
N PRO A 1178 13.60 -13.41 54.14
CA PRO A 1178 13.40 -14.86 54.14
C PRO A 1178 11.99 -15.27 53.67
N GLU A 1179 11.84 -16.48 53.13
CA GLU A 1179 10.54 -17.12 52.93
C GLU A 1179 9.88 -17.36 54.30
N GLY A 1180 8.78 -16.64 54.59
CA GLY A 1180 8.07 -16.66 55.88
C GLY A 1180 7.93 -15.30 56.61
N TYR A 1181 8.08 -14.17 55.92
CA TYR A 1181 7.83 -12.83 56.49
C TYR A 1181 6.42 -12.34 56.15
N ASP A 1182 5.51 -12.36 57.13
CA ASP A 1182 4.18 -11.72 57.06
C ASP A 1182 4.29 -10.23 57.46
N ASP A 1183 3.64 -9.33 56.71
CA ASP A 1183 3.59 -7.90 57.06
C ASP A 1183 2.75 -7.69 58.34
N PRO A 1184 3.30 -7.07 59.39
CA PRO A 1184 2.56 -6.74 60.62
C PRO A 1184 1.27 -5.92 60.39
N ALA A 1185 1.20 -5.14 59.30
CA ALA A 1185 -0.01 -4.38 58.94
C ALA A 1185 -1.14 -5.28 58.41
N GLU A 1186 -0.81 -6.32 57.63
CA GLU A 1186 -1.79 -7.26 57.08
C GLU A 1186 -2.32 -8.22 58.15
N VAL A 1187 -1.46 -8.65 59.08
CA VAL A 1187 -1.86 -9.44 60.27
C VAL A 1187 -2.80 -8.62 61.19
N GLY A 1188 -2.61 -7.31 61.26
CA GLY A 1188 -3.50 -6.38 61.99
C GLY A 1188 -4.87 -6.22 61.33
N ASN A 1189 -4.92 -6.10 60.00
CA ASN A 1189 -6.17 -5.98 59.25
C ASN A 1189 -7.01 -7.26 59.30
N ILE A 1190 -6.37 -8.44 59.32
CA ILE A 1190 -7.04 -9.74 59.49
C ILE A 1190 -7.59 -9.91 60.91
N ARG A 1191 -6.93 -9.36 61.94
CA ARG A 1191 -7.48 -9.29 63.31
C ARG A 1191 -8.68 -8.36 63.40
N TYR A 1192 -8.61 -7.17 62.79
CA TYR A 1192 -9.72 -6.22 62.74
C TYR A 1192 -10.96 -6.76 62.02
N ALA A 1193 -10.77 -7.59 60.98
CA ALA A 1193 -11.86 -8.30 60.30
C ALA A 1193 -12.45 -9.45 61.13
N LYS A 1194 -11.65 -10.13 61.96
CA LYS A 1194 -12.12 -11.18 62.90
C LYS A 1194 -12.86 -10.62 64.11
N ASP A 1195 -12.48 -9.44 64.60
CA ASP A 1195 -13.08 -8.81 65.78
C ASP A 1195 -14.42 -8.11 65.50
N ASN A 1196 -14.77 -7.91 64.22
CA ASN A 1196 -15.98 -7.19 63.79
C ASN A 1196 -17.01 -8.04 63.03
N MET A 1197 -16.88 -9.37 63.02
CA MET A 1197 -17.83 -10.25 62.34
C MET A 1197 -18.88 -10.80 63.32
N GLY A 1198 -20.10 -10.27 63.23
CA GLY A 1198 -21.21 -10.55 64.14
C GLY A 1198 -21.76 -11.99 64.06
N ASN A 1199 -22.06 -12.53 65.25
CA ASN A 1199 -22.72 -13.80 65.52
C ASN A 1199 -24.22 -13.80 65.15
N TYR A 1200 -24.71 -14.88 64.55
CA TYR A 1200 -26.12 -15.25 64.52
C TYR A 1200 -26.33 -16.56 65.30
N PHE A 1201 -27.12 -16.52 66.38
CA PHE A 1201 -27.56 -17.71 67.13
C PHE A 1201 -29.09 -17.80 67.14
N LEU A 1202 -29.65 -18.94 66.69
CA LEU A 1202 -30.91 -19.52 67.18
C LEU A 1202 -31.20 -20.91 66.53
N LYS A 1203 -31.42 -21.96 67.34
CA LYS A 1203 -32.72 -22.66 67.41
C LYS A 1203 -33.15 -22.61 68.88
N THR A 1204 -33.51 -21.39 69.26
CA THR A 1204 -34.50 -21.00 70.29
C THR A 1204 -34.40 -21.79 71.59
N ALA A 1205 -33.43 -21.50 72.46
CA ALA A 1205 -33.57 -20.62 73.65
C ALA A 1205 -33.39 -21.48 74.93
N SER A 1206 -33.06 -20.96 76.11
CA SER A 1206 -32.21 -19.83 76.51
C SER A 1206 -31.17 -20.28 77.57
N ASP A 1207 -30.90 -21.58 77.59
CA ASP A 1207 -30.20 -22.30 78.67
C ASP A 1207 -29.79 -23.73 78.22
N TYR A 1208 -29.79 -23.97 76.90
CA TYR A 1208 -29.53 -25.29 76.33
C TYR A 1208 -28.03 -25.58 76.18
N VAL A 1209 -27.50 -26.40 77.08
CA VAL A 1209 -26.13 -26.93 77.03
C VAL A 1209 -26.16 -28.35 76.48
N VAL A 1210 -25.65 -28.55 75.26
CA VAL A 1210 -25.52 -29.88 74.64
C VAL A 1210 -24.63 -30.79 75.52
N PRO A 1211 -25.10 -32.00 75.89
CA PRO A 1211 -24.32 -32.99 76.64
C PRO A 1211 -22.99 -33.31 75.96
N VAL A 1212 -21.93 -33.51 76.76
CA VAL A 1212 -20.53 -33.63 76.32
C VAL A 1212 -20.30 -34.70 75.25
N GLU A 1213 -21.16 -35.72 75.17
CA GLU A 1213 -21.06 -36.84 74.24
C GLU A 1213 -21.53 -36.51 72.81
N GLN A 1214 -22.36 -35.49 72.63
CA GLN A 1214 -22.85 -35.04 71.31
C GLN A 1214 -22.16 -33.75 70.82
N ARG A 1215 -21.12 -33.28 71.53
CA ARG A 1215 -20.28 -32.18 71.04
C ARG A 1215 -19.34 -32.69 69.95
N LEU A 1216 -19.51 -32.18 68.73
CA LEU A 1216 -18.60 -32.40 67.62
C LEU A 1216 -17.26 -31.69 67.93
N THR A 1217 -16.23 -32.44 68.28
CA THR A 1217 -14.86 -31.93 68.36
C THR A 1217 -14.22 -31.97 66.98
N VAL A 1218 -13.28 -31.06 66.69
CA VAL A 1218 -12.55 -30.98 65.40
C VAL A 1218 -12.00 -32.33 64.98
N LEU A 1219 -11.45 -33.10 65.93
CA LEU A 1219 -10.96 -34.46 65.70
C LEU A 1219 -12.05 -35.47 65.32
N ARG A 1220 -13.25 -35.39 65.91
CA ARG A 1220 -14.39 -36.26 65.56
C ARG A 1220 -15.03 -35.88 64.23
N ALA A 1221 -14.97 -34.60 63.85
CA ALA A 1221 -15.38 -34.12 62.54
C ALA A 1221 -14.44 -34.62 61.43
N LEU A 1222 -13.12 -34.53 61.66
CA LEU A 1222 -12.08 -35.05 60.77
C LEU A 1222 -12.14 -36.58 60.62
N ASP A 1223 -12.36 -37.33 61.71
CA ASP A 1223 -12.56 -38.79 61.67
C ASP A 1223 -13.82 -39.19 60.87
N ARG A 1224 -14.89 -38.39 60.93
CA ARG A 1224 -16.08 -38.59 60.09
C ARG A 1224 -15.82 -38.29 58.61
N ILE A 1225 -15.10 -37.21 58.29
CA ILE A 1225 -14.77 -36.85 56.89
C ILE A 1225 -13.84 -37.89 56.26
N MET A 1226 -12.85 -38.40 56.99
CA MET A 1226 -11.97 -39.48 56.54
C MET A 1226 -12.74 -40.78 56.28
N LYS A 1227 -13.69 -41.15 57.17
CA LYS A 1227 -14.54 -42.34 56.99
C LYS A 1227 -15.54 -42.21 55.84
N ILE A 1228 -16.05 -41.01 55.57
CA ILE A 1228 -16.95 -40.76 54.42
C ILE A 1228 -16.17 -40.83 53.10
N ARG A 1229 -14.91 -40.38 53.08
CA ARG A 1229 -14.03 -40.50 51.90
C ARG A 1229 -13.61 -41.94 51.57
N PHE A 1230 -13.74 -42.86 52.54
CA PHE A 1230 -13.55 -44.31 52.37
C PHE A 1230 -14.82 -45.04 51.90
N VAL A 1231 -15.99 -44.38 51.87
CA VAL A 1231 -17.30 -44.99 51.51
C VAL A 1231 -17.87 -44.42 50.21
N VAL A 1232 -17.28 -43.37 49.66
CA VAL A 1232 -17.64 -42.77 48.34
C VAL A 1232 -16.56 -43.04 47.28
N ILE A 1233 -15.65 -43.98 47.55
CA ILE A 1233 -14.73 -44.59 46.58
C ILE A 1233 -15.02 -46.08 46.52
#